data_AF-A0AAN0MPV6-F1
#
_entry.id   AF-A0AAN0MPV6-F1
#
_cell.length_a   1.000
_cell.length_b   1.000
_cell.length_c   1.000
_cell.angle_alpha   90.00
_cell.angle_beta   90.00
_cell.angle_gamma   90.00
#
_symmetry.space_group_name_H-M   'P 1'
#
loop_
_entity.id
_entity.type
_entity.pdbx_description
1 polymer ?
#
loop_
_entity_poly.entity_id
_entity_poly.type
_entity_poly.pdbx_seq_one_letter_code
_entity_poly.pdbx_strand_id
1 'polypeptide(L)'
;MICNRHTRHPSARFRLLSIALLCSLASGSWAACSDIPSGNPALTATAGSTCNASLTAYGGNNVAGATGDGSVLNLLAGTSLITSTGSTYTLSSGGLNSGGVAAEPASLVHALGNLSLTSRGNNSRALYIYSGANAANVLNKVQVDGNLVAMRAGSSGGAVVQNTGGVIEVTGSTRLGADASTTAPAPVDGIRNGASGGTTGSNFFRNGLTIYSAATGISNSAGLVQVLGAAASINSTAGAAINISAGTVDMPVPATITSGTGTAILASGGQVALGNSAPTSATPAVGTSLVSIGTQSVTVQGANGIQASAPGGNTVQMQGGSVAANTGDAISVNAPAAANSIHIQAGQLTASAGRAIFDGPGNGNTSVTLDSAAQVSGSIVLGDGSDSLTIHGTDISQITLIDGGDDVSTADGYVDRLTLAAINGPQPAAKFLNWERISLEGNSDLTLTGSSLATGSGALAGEAMGLVVNVGNTLRIQDAAFSVHGDLGNQGQVVLSNSQAGDVLTVTGNYAGGGGLALDVVLGDSSSAADHLVVQGNTDATPTTLAISNLGGTGAATSGNGILLVQVAGSSAANAFTLPAPGYIDAGGFRYQLAQVGSNWYLQARAAVVTDPGTPPIPEVPQVPDTATNLARVPTLGGWALMLLSSMAALFGMVQIRRRQR
;
A
#
# COMPACT_ATOMS: atom_id res chain seq x y z
N MET A 1 -33.64 68.16 76.97
CA MET A 1 -33.54 68.66 78.36
C MET A 1 -32.07 68.84 78.71
N ILE A 2 -31.64 70.11 78.80
CA ILE A 2 -30.71 70.68 79.80
C ILE A 2 -29.27 70.09 79.93
N CYS A 3 -28.30 70.91 79.49
CA CYS A 3 -26.96 71.24 80.07
C CYS A 3 -25.90 70.11 80.17
N ASN A 4 -24.58 70.31 79.99
CA ASN A 4 -23.72 71.51 80.03
C ASN A 4 -22.30 71.15 79.49
N ARG A 5 -21.69 72.10 78.76
CA ARG A 5 -20.25 72.51 78.69
C ARG A 5 -19.08 71.53 78.41
N HIS A 6 -18.29 71.94 77.39
CA HIS A 6 -16.81 72.16 77.31
C HIS A 6 -15.84 70.98 77.62
N THR A 7 -14.69 70.75 76.98
CA THR A 7 -13.82 71.48 76.04
C THR A 7 -12.68 70.52 75.59
N ARG A 8 -12.14 70.77 74.39
CA ARG A 8 -10.73 70.62 73.93
C ARG A 8 -10.06 69.22 73.83
N HIS A 9 -9.70 68.90 72.59
CA HIS A 9 -8.53 68.12 72.11
C HIS A 9 -7.18 68.55 72.75
N PRO A 10 -6.03 67.84 72.56
CA PRO A 10 -5.74 66.78 71.56
C PRO A 10 -4.92 65.54 72.03
N SER A 11 -4.87 64.56 71.10
CA SER A 11 -3.74 63.66 70.75
C SER A 11 -3.14 62.70 71.78
N ALA A 12 -3.33 61.38 71.57
CA ALA A 12 -2.30 60.46 71.06
C ALA A 12 -2.70 58.97 71.20
N ARG A 13 -2.82 58.30 70.03
CA ARG A 13 -2.39 56.93 69.67
C ARG A 13 -2.78 55.67 70.49
N PHE A 14 -3.35 54.70 69.73
CA PHE A 14 -3.39 53.22 69.89
C PHE A 14 -4.40 52.67 70.93
N ARG A 15 -5.21 51.62 70.73
CA ARG A 15 -5.44 50.62 69.65
C ARG A 15 -6.76 49.84 69.95
N LEU A 16 -7.39 49.30 68.90
CA LEU A 16 -8.41 48.20 68.82
C LEU A 16 -9.81 48.38 69.43
N LEU A 17 -10.88 48.32 68.61
CA LEU A 17 -11.61 47.08 68.31
C LEU A 17 -12.69 47.27 67.21
N SER A 18 -12.38 46.75 66.03
CA SER A 18 -13.21 45.99 65.08
C SER A 18 -14.71 46.33 64.87
N ILE A 19 -15.01 47.04 63.77
CA ILE A 19 -16.25 46.87 62.99
C ILE A 19 -15.85 46.32 61.63
N ALA A 20 -16.23 45.07 61.37
CA ALA A 20 -16.06 44.40 60.08
C ALA A 20 -17.18 44.86 59.13
N LEU A 21 -16.85 45.77 58.21
CA LEU A 21 -17.61 45.96 56.99
C LEU A 21 -16.81 45.29 55.87
N LEU A 22 -17.39 44.23 55.29
CA LEU A 22 -16.80 43.35 54.30
C LEU A 22 -16.19 44.15 53.14
N CYS A 23 -14.86 44.15 53.08
CA CYS A 23 -14.13 44.38 51.85
C CYS A 23 -14.02 43.03 51.13
N SER A 24 -15.06 42.64 50.39
CA SER A 24 -14.92 41.65 49.33
C SER A 24 -14.52 42.40 48.06
N LEU A 25 -13.26 42.81 47.99
CA LEU A 25 -12.60 43.09 46.72
C LEU A 25 -12.50 41.76 45.97
N ALA A 26 -13.58 41.36 45.30
CA ALA A 26 -13.46 40.49 44.16
C ALA A 26 -12.50 41.19 43.20
N SER A 27 -11.41 40.52 42.83
CA SER A 27 -10.52 40.89 41.76
C SER A 27 -11.31 40.92 40.44
N GLY A 28 -12.05 42.00 40.21
CA GLY A 28 -12.68 42.29 38.94
C GLY A 28 -11.60 42.72 37.95
N SER A 29 -11.22 41.84 37.04
CA SER A 29 -10.56 42.22 35.80
C SER A 29 -11.50 43.15 35.02
N TRP A 30 -11.14 44.42 34.93
CA TRP A 30 -11.91 45.40 34.16
C TRP A 30 -11.78 45.07 32.66
N ALA A 31 -12.90 45.12 31.94
CA ALA A 31 -12.90 45.15 30.48
C ALA A 31 -12.01 46.32 30.03
N ALA A 32 -10.91 46.01 29.35
CA ALA A 32 -9.88 46.96 28.99
C ALA A 32 -9.64 46.89 27.49
N CYS A 33 -9.65 48.07 26.88
CA CYS A 33 -9.29 48.25 25.49
C CYS A 33 -8.01 49.09 25.40
N SER A 34 -6.98 48.55 24.75
CA SER A 34 -5.72 49.26 24.52
C SER A 34 -5.48 49.37 23.02
N ASP A 35 -5.29 50.59 22.53
CA ASP A 35 -5.04 50.90 21.12
C ASP A 35 -3.85 51.87 21.01
N ILE A 36 -2.64 51.33 21.10
CA ILE A 36 -1.40 52.12 21.12
C ILE A 36 -0.62 51.84 19.82
N PRO A 37 -0.19 52.87 19.08
CA PRO A 37 0.56 52.68 17.82
C PRO A 37 1.85 51.84 17.96
N SER A 38 2.45 51.80 19.15
CA SER A 38 3.66 51.03 19.48
C SER A 38 3.64 50.56 20.94
N GLY A 39 3.87 49.27 21.20
CA GLY A 39 3.83 48.71 22.56
C GLY A 39 3.86 47.17 22.59
N ASN A 40 3.74 46.57 23.78
CA ASN A 40 3.63 45.11 23.95
C ASN A 40 2.56 44.78 25.01
N PRO A 41 1.39 44.27 24.62
CA PRO A 41 0.83 44.24 23.25
C PRO A 41 0.46 45.65 22.74
N ALA A 42 0.40 45.86 21.41
CA ALA A 42 0.07 47.16 20.82
C ALA A 42 -1.45 47.40 20.76
N LEU A 43 -2.23 46.34 20.47
CA LEU A 43 -3.68 46.39 20.36
C LEU A 43 -4.31 45.20 21.10
N THR A 44 -5.18 45.44 22.08
CA THR A 44 -5.73 44.34 22.88
C THR A 44 -7.16 44.59 23.35
N ALA A 45 -8.01 43.58 23.17
CA ALA A 45 -9.30 43.44 23.82
C ALA A 45 -9.22 42.40 24.95
N THR A 46 -9.73 42.73 26.14
CA THR A 46 -9.89 41.79 27.25
C THR A 46 -11.36 41.40 27.47
N ALA A 47 -11.64 40.51 28.42
CA ALA A 47 -12.96 39.93 28.67
C ALA A 47 -14.09 40.97 28.67
N GLY A 48 -15.15 40.71 27.89
CA GLY A 48 -16.32 41.57 27.76
C GLY A 48 -16.11 42.93 27.07
N SER A 49 -14.90 43.23 26.57
CA SER A 49 -14.62 44.49 25.86
C SER A 49 -14.78 44.35 24.34
N THR A 50 -15.18 45.43 23.67
CA THR A 50 -15.08 45.57 22.21
C THR A 50 -14.09 46.67 21.89
N CYS A 51 -13.05 46.32 21.13
CA CYS A 51 -12.01 47.23 20.68
C CYS A 51 -12.08 47.42 19.17
N ASN A 52 -12.05 48.67 18.73
CA ASN A 52 -11.91 49.00 17.32
C ASN A 52 -10.52 49.62 17.13
N ALA A 53 -9.72 49.05 16.23
CA ALA A 53 -8.46 49.64 15.81
C ALA A 53 -8.71 51.05 15.24
N SER A 54 -7.98 52.06 15.70
CA SER A 54 -8.01 53.41 15.11
C SER A 54 -6.98 53.60 13.99
N LEU A 55 -6.03 52.68 13.83
CA LEU A 55 -4.94 52.76 12.87
C LEU A 55 -4.96 51.60 11.86
N THR A 56 -4.31 51.83 10.73
CA THR A 56 -4.08 50.82 9.70
C THR A 56 -2.74 50.10 9.86
N ALA A 57 -1.90 50.48 10.84
CA ALA A 57 -0.62 49.84 11.08
C ALA A 57 -0.26 49.82 12.57
N TYR A 58 0.17 48.64 13.06
CA TYR A 58 0.66 48.44 14.42
C TYR A 58 1.97 47.67 14.42
N GLY A 59 2.86 48.02 15.37
CA GLY A 59 4.13 47.34 15.54
C GLY A 59 4.52 47.16 17.00
N GLY A 60 5.23 46.06 17.28
CA GLY A 60 5.72 45.78 18.64
C GLY A 60 5.95 44.30 18.90
N ASN A 61 6.11 43.94 20.17
CA ASN A 61 6.10 42.54 20.57
C ASN A 61 4.65 42.10 20.80
N ASN A 62 4.24 40.93 20.31
CA ASN A 62 2.87 40.39 20.47
C ASN A 62 1.79 41.43 20.08
N VAL A 63 1.78 41.82 18.80
CA VAL A 63 1.20 43.09 18.31
C VAL A 63 -0.29 43.25 18.64
N ALA A 64 -1.12 42.26 18.32
CA ALA A 64 -2.55 42.37 18.51
C ALA A 64 -3.15 41.07 19.09
N GLY A 65 -4.23 41.19 19.85
CA GLY A 65 -5.05 40.03 20.20
C GLY A 65 -6.31 40.32 21.01
N ALA A 66 -7.22 39.33 21.02
CA ALA A 66 -8.40 39.31 21.87
C ALA A 66 -8.27 38.20 22.92
N THR A 67 -8.61 38.52 24.17
CA THR A 67 -8.47 37.62 25.32
C THR A 67 -9.65 37.69 26.25
N GLY A 68 -10.05 36.55 26.81
CA GLY A 68 -11.19 36.50 27.71
C GLY A 68 -12.54 36.38 26.99
N ASP A 69 -13.53 35.85 27.70
CA ASP A 69 -14.85 35.57 27.15
C ASP A 69 -15.57 36.86 26.71
N GLY A 70 -16.24 36.81 25.55
CA GLY A 70 -16.97 37.94 24.97
C GLY A 70 -16.10 39.10 24.50
N SER A 71 -14.77 38.95 24.44
CA SER A 71 -13.88 39.98 23.91
C SER A 71 -13.96 40.05 22.38
N VAL A 72 -14.04 41.26 21.83
CA VAL A 72 -14.10 41.50 20.38
C VAL A 72 -13.02 42.51 20.00
N LEU A 73 -12.16 42.16 19.04
CA LEU A 73 -11.18 43.05 18.44
C LEU A 73 -11.47 43.24 16.95
N ASN A 74 -11.94 44.43 16.57
CA ASN A 74 -12.19 44.81 15.19
C ASN A 74 -10.96 45.51 14.60
N LEU A 75 -10.43 44.98 13.51
CA LEU A 75 -9.36 45.58 12.71
C LEU A 75 -9.97 46.24 11.48
N LEU A 76 -9.53 47.46 11.18
CA LEU A 76 -9.97 48.20 9.99
C LEU A 76 -9.56 47.49 8.70
N ALA A 77 -10.25 47.79 7.61
CA ALA A 77 -9.86 47.29 6.30
C ALA A 77 -8.45 47.77 5.92
N GLY A 78 -7.57 46.83 5.55
CA GLY A 78 -6.18 47.14 5.17
C GLY A 78 -5.21 47.21 6.34
N THR A 79 -5.57 46.75 7.54
CA THR A 79 -4.68 46.72 8.70
C THR A 79 -3.44 45.85 8.45
N SER A 80 -2.27 46.38 8.81
CA SER A 80 -0.97 45.72 8.79
C SER A 80 -0.39 45.58 10.20
N LEU A 81 -0.03 44.37 10.60
CA LEU A 81 0.55 44.07 11.91
C LEU A 81 1.98 43.56 11.74
N ILE A 82 2.94 44.15 12.45
CA ILE A 82 4.36 43.85 12.26
C ILE A 82 5.04 43.58 13.61
N THR A 83 5.52 42.36 13.82
CA THR A 83 6.23 42.02 15.06
C THR A 83 7.69 42.50 15.08
N SER A 84 8.23 42.69 16.29
CA SER A 84 9.68 42.75 16.56
C SER A 84 10.27 41.37 16.85
N THR A 85 11.60 41.27 16.83
CA THR A 85 12.38 40.02 16.88
C THR A 85 12.18 39.15 18.13
N GLY A 86 11.64 39.70 19.22
CA GLY A 86 11.35 38.99 20.49
C GLY A 86 9.93 38.42 20.62
N SER A 87 9.12 38.41 19.55
CA SER A 87 7.69 38.08 19.64
C SER A 87 7.37 36.58 19.60
N THR A 88 6.29 36.18 20.28
CA THR A 88 5.74 34.81 20.21
C THR A 88 4.67 34.66 19.13
N TYR A 89 3.92 35.73 18.86
CA TYR A 89 2.94 35.81 17.77
C TYR A 89 2.78 37.25 17.25
N THR A 90 2.19 37.43 16.07
CA THR A 90 1.79 38.73 15.52
C THR A 90 0.34 39.06 15.89
N LEU A 91 -0.57 38.11 15.66
CA LEU A 91 -1.97 38.20 16.06
C LEU A 91 -2.38 36.96 16.88
N SER A 92 -3.11 37.15 17.98
CA SER A 92 -3.70 36.04 18.74
C SER A 92 -5.19 36.19 19.07
N SER A 93 -5.85 35.05 19.25
CA SER A 93 -7.20 34.96 19.82
C SER A 93 -7.23 33.88 20.90
N GLY A 94 -7.75 34.23 22.07
CA GLY A 94 -7.94 33.31 23.19
C GLY A 94 -6.81 33.26 24.22
N GLY A 95 -5.72 34.03 24.03
CA GLY A 95 -4.63 34.10 25.01
C GLY A 95 -3.56 35.16 24.72
N LEU A 96 -3.13 35.84 25.78
CA LEU A 96 -1.89 36.63 25.88
C LEU A 96 -1.03 35.99 26.97
N ASN A 97 0.30 36.19 26.93
CA ASN A 97 1.27 35.73 27.93
C ASN A 97 0.81 36.04 29.38
N SER A 98 0.03 35.14 29.96
CA SER A 98 -0.43 35.22 31.34
C SER A 98 -0.32 33.82 31.90
N GLY A 99 0.66 33.63 32.77
CA GLY A 99 0.84 32.39 33.50
C GLY A 99 -0.46 32.04 34.20
N GLY A 100 -1.08 30.94 33.76
CA GLY A 100 -2.16 30.22 34.44
C GLY A 100 -3.31 31.08 34.95
N VAL A 101 -4.34 31.30 34.13
CA VAL A 101 -5.72 31.36 34.64
C VAL A 101 -6.64 30.63 33.67
N ALA A 102 -7.18 29.51 34.16
CA ALA A 102 -8.16 28.68 33.50
C ALA A 102 -9.54 29.36 33.51
N ALA A 103 -10.03 29.74 32.33
CA ALA A 103 -11.45 29.83 31.94
C ALA A 103 -11.48 30.21 30.45
N GLU A 104 -11.79 29.21 29.62
CA GLU A 104 -11.65 29.17 28.17
C GLU A 104 -12.52 30.22 27.44
N PRO A 105 -11.92 31.21 26.75
CA PRO A 105 -12.67 32.36 26.24
C PRO A 105 -13.36 32.11 24.89
N ALA A 106 -14.54 32.70 24.66
CA ALA A 106 -15.07 32.95 23.31
C ALA A 106 -14.64 34.35 22.84
N SER A 107 -13.39 34.49 22.42
CA SER A 107 -12.89 35.75 21.86
C SER A 107 -13.06 35.81 20.34
N LEU A 108 -13.32 37.00 19.80
CA LEU A 108 -13.41 37.27 18.37
C LEU A 108 -12.36 38.30 17.98
N VAL A 109 -11.53 37.98 16.98
CA VAL A 109 -10.83 38.99 16.19
C VAL A 109 -11.50 39.08 14.83
N HIS A 110 -11.94 40.26 14.43
CA HIS A 110 -12.63 40.50 13.17
C HIS A 110 -11.88 41.55 12.35
N ALA A 111 -11.22 41.14 11.27
CA ALA A 111 -10.69 42.05 10.27
C ALA A 111 -11.77 42.35 9.22
N LEU A 112 -12.23 43.60 9.18
CA LEU A 112 -13.31 44.09 8.31
C LEU A 112 -12.90 44.19 6.81
N GLY A 113 -11.71 43.72 6.46
CA GLY A 113 -11.17 43.75 5.11
C GLY A 113 -9.85 42.99 5.03
N ASN A 114 -8.93 43.44 4.17
CA ASN A 114 -7.63 42.80 4.01
C ASN A 114 -6.79 42.89 5.31
N LEU A 115 -6.11 41.81 5.66
CA LEU A 115 -5.23 41.69 6.82
C LEU A 115 -3.83 41.25 6.39
N SER A 116 -2.81 42.04 6.76
CA SER A 116 -1.41 41.71 6.54
C SER A 116 -0.68 41.46 7.86
N LEU A 117 0.00 40.33 7.98
CA LEU A 117 0.74 39.91 9.17
C LEU A 117 2.21 39.71 8.79
N THR A 118 3.13 40.45 9.42
CA THR A 118 4.58 40.31 9.20
C THR A 118 5.28 39.87 10.48
N SER A 119 5.87 38.68 10.42
CA SER A 119 6.56 38.02 11.52
C SER A 119 8.08 38.21 11.44
N ARG A 120 8.73 38.77 12.48
CA ARG A 120 10.19 38.99 12.53
C ARG A 120 10.92 38.15 13.59
N GLY A 121 10.20 37.44 14.45
CA GLY A 121 10.80 36.66 15.55
C GLY A 121 11.08 35.21 15.15
N ASN A 122 12.22 34.65 15.59
CA ASN A 122 12.73 33.34 15.19
C ASN A 122 11.77 32.15 15.40
N ASN A 123 10.79 32.29 16.29
CA ASN A 123 9.73 31.30 16.57
C ASN A 123 8.33 31.94 16.64
N SER A 124 8.17 33.12 16.04
CA SER A 124 6.90 33.84 16.09
C SER A 124 5.90 33.20 15.12
N ARG A 125 4.64 33.08 15.54
CA ARG A 125 3.52 32.74 14.66
C ARG A 125 2.93 34.01 14.05
N ALA A 126 2.57 34.00 12.77
CA ALA A 126 1.83 35.13 12.21
C ALA A 126 0.44 35.21 12.87
N LEU A 127 -0.25 34.09 12.94
CA LEU A 127 -1.56 33.98 13.58
C LEU A 127 -1.59 32.79 14.51
N TYR A 128 -2.07 32.99 15.74
CA TYR A 128 -2.19 31.93 16.74
C TYR A 128 -3.57 31.95 17.41
N ILE A 129 -4.31 30.85 17.32
CA ILE A 129 -5.56 30.65 18.05
C ILE A 129 -5.37 29.59 19.12
N TYR A 130 -5.70 29.97 20.36
CA TYR A 130 -5.75 29.06 21.50
C TYR A 130 -7.01 28.19 21.44
N SER A 131 -6.87 26.93 21.85
CA SER A 131 -8.02 26.08 22.16
C SER A 131 -8.88 26.71 23.23
N GLY A 132 -10.16 26.37 23.22
CA GLY A 132 -11.09 26.78 24.26
C GLY A 132 -12.48 27.09 23.71
N ALA A 133 -13.49 26.80 24.52
CA ALA A 133 -14.86 27.20 24.28
C ALA A 133 -15.43 27.79 25.58
N ASN A 134 -16.27 28.81 25.47
CA ASN A 134 -16.99 29.30 26.63
C ASN A 134 -18.09 28.31 27.09
N ALA A 135 -18.83 28.65 28.15
CA ALA A 135 -19.91 27.81 28.68
C ALA A 135 -21.04 27.51 27.68
N ALA A 136 -21.18 28.33 26.63
CA ALA A 136 -22.14 28.13 25.53
C ALA A 136 -21.53 27.33 24.36
N ASN A 137 -20.34 26.76 24.53
CA ASN A 137 -19.57 26.04 23.53
C ASN A 137 -19.19 26.91 22.30
N VAL A 138 -19.09 28.23 22.49
CA VAL A 138 -18.60 29.15 21.46
C VAL A 138 -17.08 29.17 21.51
N LEU A 139 -16.46 28.88 20.36
CA LEU A 139 -15.01 28.82 20.22
C LEU A 139 -14.40 30.21 19.99
N ASN A 140 -13.11 30.33 20.30
CA ASN A 140 -12.29 31.44 19.81
C ASN A 140 -12.35 31.51 18.29
N LYS A 141 -12.54 32.71 17.73
CA LYS A 141 -12.66 32.93 16.30
C LYS A 141 -11.76 34.07 15.81
N VAL A 142 -11.12 33.85 14.68
CA VAL A 142 -10.54 34.90 13.84
C VAL A 142 -11.28 34.91 12.52
N GLN A 143 -11.89 36.04 12.19
CA GLN A 143 -12.60 36.28 10.94
C GLN A 143 -11.90 37.36 10.15
N VAL A 144 -11.65 37.10 8.87
CA VAL A 144 -11.08 38.05 7.91
C VAL A 144 -12.03 38.16 6.72
N ASP A 145 -12.65 39.32 6.54
CA ASP A 145 -13.62 39.55 5.47
C ASP A 145 -12.93 39.78 4.11
N GLY A 146 -11.65 40.17 4.10
CA GLY A 146 -10.84 40.33 2.89
C GLY A 146 -9.76 39.26 2.75
N ASN A 147 -8.67 39.62 2.06
CA ASN A 147 -7.51 38.76 1.86
C ASN A 147 -6.65 38.66 3.13
N LEU A 148 -6.10 37.47 3.39
CA LEU A 148 -5.11 37.26 4.44
C LEU A 148 -3.72 37.06 3.81
N VAL A 149 -2.76 37.90 4.20
CA VAL A 149 -1.35 37.72 3.83
C VAL A 149 -0.53 37.58 5.10
N ALA A 150 0.13 36.43 5.28
CA ALA A 150 1.07 36.20 6.37
C ALA A 150 2.47 35.99 5.81
N MET A 151 3.40 36.82 6.26
CA MET A 151 4.76 36.89 5.74
C MET A 151 5.79 36.87 6.86
N ARG A 152 7.00 36.43 6.52
CA ARG A 152 8.19 36.64 7.35
C ARG A 152 8.91 37.91 6.90
N ALA A 153 9.60 38.58 7.81
CA ALA A 153 10.65 39.55 7.47
C ALA A 153 11.96 39.19 8.17
N GLY A 154 13.05 39.02 7.40
CA GLY A 154 14.39 38.63 7.91
C GLY A 154 14.78 37.18 7.63
N SER A 155 15.85 36.68 8.24
CA SER A 155 16.44 35.35 8.02
C SER A 155 15.88 34.23 8.90
N SER A 156 15.16 34.57 9.97
CA SER A 156 14.66 33.64 11.00
C SER A 156 13.25 34.04 11.47
N GLY A 157 12.31 33.09 11.56
CA GLY A 157 10.93 33.34 12.01
C GLY A 157 9.83 32.80 11.11
N GLY A 158 8.58 32.83 11.59
CA GLY A 158 7.48 32.07 10.99
C GLY A 158 6.25 32.85 10.53
N ALA A 159 5.89 32.69 9.26
CA ALA A 159 4.57 33.04 8.72
C ALA A 159 3.46 32.05 9.14
N VAL A 160 3.72 31.26 10.20
CA VAL A 160 2.89 30.13 10.62
C VAL A 160 1.52 30.61 11.05
N VAL A 161 0.48 29.98 10.50
CA VAL A 161 -0.89 30.04 11.01
C VAL A 161 -1.11 28.81 11.88
N GLN A 162 -1.27 29.00 13.19
CA GLN A 162 -1.43 27.92 14.14
C GLN A 162 -2.81 27.99 14.82
N ASN A 163 -3.55 26.90 14.74
CA ASN A 163 -4.86 26.74 15.36
C ASN A 163 -4.88 25.46 16.20
N THR A 164 -5.02 25.60 17.52
CA THR A 164 -5.03 24.44 18.43
C THR A 164 -6.42 24.07 18.93
N GLY A 165 -7.49 24.76 18.52
CA GLY A 165 -8.84 24.45 18.99
C GLY A 165 -9.90 25.54 18.80
N GLY A 166 -9.76 26.43 17.81
CA GLY A 166 -10.74 27.46 17.49
C GLY A 166 -11.07 27.54 16.00
N VAL A 167 -11.66 28.65 15.56
CA VAL A 167 -12.12 28.85 14.18
C VAL A 167 -11.33 29.96 13.50
N ILE A 168 -10.68 29.64 12.38
CA ILE A 168 -10.17 30.62 11.42
C ILE A 168 -11.12 30.64 10.23
N GLU A 169 -11.60 31.82 9.86
CA GLU A 169 -12.39 32.00 8.64
C GLU A 169 -11.85 33.19 7.84
N VAL A 170 -11.42 32.92 6.61
CA VAL A 170 -10.95 33.94 5.67
C VAL A 170 -11.84 33.90 4.43
N THR A 171 -12.53 35.00 4.17
CA THR A 171 -13.44 35.14 3.03
C THR A 171 -12.69 35.40 1.73
N GLY A 172 -11.63 36.22 1.78
CA GLY A 172 -10.75 36.45 0.64
C GLY A 172 -9.70 35.37 0.44
N SER A 173 -8.74 35.63 -0.45
CA SER A 173 -7.64 34.69 -0.73
C SER A 173 -6.60 34.73 0.39
N THR A 174 -5.99 33.57 0.68
CA THR A 174 -4.95 33.45 1.69
C THR A 174 -3.59 33.16 1.07
N ARG A 175 -2.56 33.92 1.46
CA ARG A 175 -1.17 33.70 1.09
C ARG A 175 -0.26 33.62 2.32
N LEU A 176 0.49 32.53 2.43
CA LEU A 176 1.50 32.30 3.48
C LEU A 176 2.87 32.10 2.81
N GLY A 177 3.91 32.82 3.26
CA GLY A 177 5.25 32.63 2.68
C GLY A 177 6.34 33.54 3.25
N ALA A 178 7.51 33.54 2.62
CA ALA A 178 8.59 34.45 3.00
C ALA A 178 8.32 35.88 2.53
N ASP A 179 7.66 36.06 1.37
CA ASP A 179 7.33 37.36 0.83
C ASP A 179 6.02 37.33 -0.02
N ALA A 180 5.34 38.49 -0.12
CA ALA A 180 4.18 38.71 -0.96
C ALA A 180 4.52 38.63 -2.46
N SER A 181 5.76 38.99 -2.85
CA SER A 181 6.15 39.12 -4.25
C SER A 181 7.04 37.99 -4.79
N THR A 182 7.58 37.13 -3.91
CA THR A 182 8.47 36.04 -4.33
C THR A 182 7.87 34.67 -4.06
N THR A 183 8.32 33.69 -4.82
CA THR A 183 8.09 32.26 -4.56
C THR A 183 9.06 31.70 -3.50
N ALA A 184 9.82 32.56 -2.82
CA ALA A 184 10.81 32.13 -1.85
C ALA A 184 10.12 31.47 -0.63
N PRO A 185 10.49 30.25 -0.26
CA PRO A 185 9.87 29.52 0.84
C PRO A 185 10.28 30.10 2.21
N ALA A 186 9.34 30.16 3.15
CA ALA A 186 9.67 30.44 4.56
C ALA A 186 10.20 29.16 5.24
N PRO A 187 11.26 29.19 6.08
CA PRO A 187 11.88 27.99 6.67
C PRO A 187 11.08 27.38 7.83
N VAL A 188 9.76 27.58 7.84
CA VAL A 188 8.83 27.17 8.88
C VAL A 188 7.60 26.54 8.24
N ASP A 189 6.74 25.92 9.04
CA ASP A 189 5.50 25.38 8.50
C ASP A 189 4.53 26.49 8.03
N GLY A 190 3.66 26.20 7.08
CA GLY A 190 2.60 27.13 6.66
C GLY A 190 1.46 27.15 7.67
N ILE A 191 0.74 26.03 7.77
CA ILE A 191 -0.40 25.84 8.67
C ILE A 191 -0.09 24.72 9.66
N ARG A 192 -0.41 24.97 10.94
CA ARG A 192 -0.43 23.95 12.00
C ARG A 192 -1.82 23.89 12.60
N ASN A 193 -2.56 22.85 12.30
CA ASN A 193 -3.88 22.61 12.85
C ASN A 193 -3.87 21.39 13.77
N GLY A 194 -4.56 21.49 14.90
CA GLY A 194 -4.61 20.40 15.86
C GLY A 194 -5.70 20.58 16.90
N ALA A 195 -5.55 19.85 18.00
CA ALA A 195 -6.47 19.85 19.12
C ALA A 195 -5.71 20.02 20.44
N SER A 196 -6.29 20.81 21.34
CA SER A 196 -5.89 20.91 22.74
C SER A 196 -7.13 21.27 23.57
N GLY A 197 -7.10 20.95 24.87
CA GLY A 197 -8.19 21.33 25.79
C GLY A 197 -9.59 20.80 25.41
N GLY A 198 -9.68 19.67 24.69
CA GLY A 198 -10.97 19.07 24.28
C GLY A 198 -11.66 19.72 23.07
N THR A 199 -11.02 20.72 22.44
CA THR A 199 -11.52 21.37 21.21
C THR A 199 -10.63 21.05 20.02
N THR A 200 -11.15 21.18 18.81
CA THR A 200 -10.41 20.91 17.57
C THR A 200 -10.39 22.16 16.69
N GLY A 201 -9.25 22.41 16.03
CA GLY A 201 -9.10 23.56 15.16
C GLY A 201 -9.87 23.39 13.85
N SER A 202 -10.60 24.42 13.44
CA SER A 202 -11.28 24.51 12.14
C SER A 202 -10.78 25.73 11.36
N ASN A 203 -10.28 25.52 10.15
CA ASN A 203 -9.74 26.58 9.29
C ASN A 203 -10.50 26.58 7.97
N PHE A 204 -11.17 27.68 7.65
CA PHE A 204 -11.98 27.85 6.45
C PHE A 204 -11.36 28.95 5.57
N PHE A 205 -10.72 28.54 4.47
CA PHE A 205 -10.18 29.44 3.45
C PHE A 205 -11.13 29.45 2.26
N ARG A 206 -12.00 30.47 2.17
CA ARG A 206 -13.16 30.45 1.27
C ARG A 206 -12.84 30.79 -0.19
N ASN A 207 -11.73 31.47 -0.46
CA ASN A 207 -11.37 31.95 -1.80
C ASN A 207 -9.91 31.64 -2.17
N GLY A 208 -9.48 30.41 -1.90
CA GLY A 208 -8.17 29.88 -2.25
C GLY A 208 -7.07 30.07 -1.20
N LEU A 209 -6.05 29.23 -1.32
CA LEU A 209 -4.91 29.16 -0.40
C LEU A 209 -3.60 28.99 -1.19
N THR A 210 -2.59 29.78 -0.87
CA THR A 210 -1.24 29.65 -1.41
C THR A 210 -0.21 29.61 -0.28
N ILE A 211 0.63 28.58 -0.23
CA ILE A 211 1.67 28.39 0.79
C ILE A 211 3.03 28.22 0.13
N TYR A 212 4.04 28.96 0.60
CA TYR A 212 5.45 28.75 0.29
C TYR A 212 6.23 28.47 1.58
N SER A 213 6.61 27.21 1.78
CA SER A 213 7.26 26.68 2.98
C SER A 213 8.54 25.94 2.60
N ALA A 214 9.57 25.96 3.43
CA ALA A 214 10.70 25.06 3.32
C ALA A 214 10.52 23.84 4.23
N ALA A 215 9.62 23.93 5.22
CA ALA A 215 9.22 22.85 6.10
C ALA A 215 7.87 22.27 5.63
N THR A 216 6.95 21.99 6.55
CA THR A 216 5.65 21.40 6.22
C THR A 216 4.71 22.47 5.65
N GLY A 217 3.99 22.20 4.58
CA GLY A 217 3.00 23.15 4.07
C GLY A 217 1.81 23.24 5.01
N ILE A 218 1.11 22.12 5.18
CA ILE A 218 0.01 21.92 6.12
C ILE A 218 0.34 20.75 7.03
N SER A 219 0.40 21.00 8.35
CA SER A 219 0.41 19.97 9.38
C SER A 219 -0.96 19.91 10.05
N ASN A 220 -1.64 18.77 9.96
CA ASN A 220 -2.97 18.57 10.54
C ASN A 220 -2.97 17.33 11.46
N SER A 221 -3.10 17.56 12.76
CA SER A 221 -3.13 16.48 13.76
C SER A 221 -4.52 16.24 14.38
N ALA A 222 -5.51 17.07 14.06
CA ALA A 222 -6.92 16.93 14.40
C ALA A 222 -7.73 18.05 13.73
N GLY A 223 -9.06 17.94 13.70
CA GLY A 223 -9.94 19.01 13.21
C GLY A 223 -9.96 19.14 11.69
N LEU A 224 -10.32 20.33 11.18
CA LEU A 224 -10.58 20.58 9.76
C LEU A 224 -9.70 21.70 9.20
N VAL A 225 -9.10 21.46 8.04
CA VAL A 225 -8.56 22.49 7.15
C VAL A 225 -9.32 22.41 5.83
N GLN A 226 -10.19 23.37 5.57
CA GLN A 226 -11.00 23.42 4.34
C GLN A 226 -10.57 24.57 3.43
N VAL A 227 -10.35 24.28 2.15
CA VAL A 227 -10.06 25.27 1.10
C VAL A 227 -11.12 25.22 0.02
N LEU A 228 -11.86 26.31 -0.14
CA LEU A 228 -12.86 26.52 -1.18
C LEU A 228 -12.41 27.64 -2.14
N GLY A 229 -13.21 27.89 -3.17
CA GLY A 229 -12.97 28.95 -4.14
C GLY A 229 -12.22 28.47 -5.39
N ALA A 230 -11.23 29.23 -5.85
CA ALA A 230 -10.63 29.02 -7.16
C ALA A 230 -9.58 27.88 -7.21
N ALA A 231 -8.63 27.85 -6.27
CA ALA A 231 -7.55 26.86 -6.25
C ALA A 231 -6.80 26.83 -4.90
N ALA A 232 -6.09 25.73 -4.66
CA ALA A 232 -5.10 25.59 -3.59
C ALA A 232 -3.69 25.36 -4.20
N SER A 233 -2.67 26.00 -3.65
CA SER A 233 -1.27 25.78 -4.03
C SER A 233 -0.42 25.65 -2.77
N ILE A 234 0.19 24.50 -2.58
CA ILE A 234 1.07 24.21 -1.45
C ILE A 234 2.44 23.88 -2.00
N ASN A 235 3.41 24.76 -1.75
CA ASN A 235 4.78 24.60 -2.21
C ASN A 235 5.70 24.47 -0.99
N SER A 236 6.11 23.24 -0.70
CA SER A 236 7.08 22.89 0.34
C SER A 236 8.41 22.52 -0.32
N THR A 237 9.56 23.04 0.11
CA THR A 237 10.85 22.70 -0.57
C THR A 237 11.67 21.60 0.11
N ALA A 238 11.49 21.31 1.40
CA ALA A 238 12.21 20.23 2.08
C ALA A 238 11.34 19.36 3.00
N GLY A 239 10.33 19.93 3.66
CA GLY A 239 9.35 19.18 4.45
C GLY A 239 8.18 18.63 3.62
N ALA A 240 7.22 18.00 4.31
CA ALA A 240 6.05 17.45 3.64
C ALA A 240 5.07 18.56 3.21
N ALA A 241 4.52 18.53 2.00
CA ALA A 241 3.55 19.57 1.62
C ALA A 241 2.25 19.44 2.45
N ILE A 242 1.76 18.22 2.65
CA ILE A 242 0.70 17.90 3.61
C ILE A 242 1.19 16.77 4.52
N ASN A 243 1.16 17.01 5.83
CA ASN A 243 1.38 16.00 6.84
C ASN A 243 0.11 15.88 7.70
N ILE A 244 -0.56 14.74 7.63
CA ILE A 244 -1.77 14.47 8.39
C ILE A 244 -1.60 13.23 9.26
N SER A 245 -1.99 13.36 10.53
CA SER A 245 -2.03 12.24 11.48
C SER A 245 -3.44 11.96 12.02
N ALA A 246 -4.34 12.94 11.95
CA ALA A 246 -5.78 12.81 12.19
C ALA A 246 -6.54 14.05 11.69
N GLY A 247 -7.88 14.00 11.72
CA GLY A 247 -8.74 15.07 11.21
C GLY A 247 -8.91 15.03 9.69
N THR A 248 -9.27 16.15 9.09
CA THR A 248 -9.56 16.27 7.65
C THR A 248 -8.84 17.48 7.05
N VAL A 249 -8.17 17.26 5.92
CA VAL A 249 -7.77 18.31 4.98
C VAL A 249 -8.68 18.18 3.76
N ASP A 250 -9.58 19.12 3.56
CA ASP A 250 -10.60 19.10 2.52
C ASP A 250 -10.39 20.26 1.56
N MET A 251 -9.93 19.97 0.36
CA MET A 251 -9.68 20.95 -0.68
C MET A 251 -10.47 20.57 -1.93
N PRO A 252 -11.81 20.71 -1.95
CA PRO A 252 -12.66 20.33 -3.09
C PRO A 252 -12.55 21.34 -4.26
N VAL A 253 -11.33 21.80 -4.53
CA VAL A 253 -10.94 22.76 -5.57
C VAL A 253 -9.66 22.25 -6.24
N PRO A 254 -9.28 22.74 -7.43
CA PRO A 254 -8.01 22.39 -8.05
C PRO A 254 -6.84 22.65 -7.09
N ALA A 255 -6.05 21.63 -6.78
CA ALA A 255 -4.95 21.70 -5.83
C ALA A 255 -3.62 21.32 -6.48
N THR A 256 -2.60 22.17 -6.36
CA THR A 256 -1.22 21.87 -6.74
C THR A 256 -0.38 21.70 -5.47
N ILE A 257 0.26 20.53 -5.30
CA ILE A 257 0.95 20.16 -4.06
C ILE A 257 2.41 19.83 -4.40
N THR A 258 3.28 20.83 -4.42
CA THR A 258 4.71 20.63 -4.66
C THR A 258 5.44 20.35 -3.36
N SER A 259 6.17 19.24 -3.28
CA SER A 259 7.20 19.01 -2.28
C SER A 259 8.56 19.01 -2.98
N GLY A 260 9.58 19.68 -2.46
CA GLY A 260 10.93 19.64 -3.02
C GLY A 260 11.57 18.31 -2.60
N THR A 261 12.55 18.31 -1.71
CA THR A 261 13.16 17.07 -1.21
C THR A 261 12.30 16.31 -0.18
N GLY A 262 11.07 16.75 0.05
CA GLY A 262 10.13 16.14 1.01
C GLY A 262 8.99 15.38 0.34
N THR A 263 8.07 14.85 1.14
CA THR A 263 6.90 14.09 0.67
C THR A 263 5.70 14.99 0.40
N ALA A 264 4.99 14.82 -0.71
CA ALA A 264 3.85 15.69 -0.99
C ALA A 264 2.69 15.44 -0.03
N ILE A 265 2.36 14.16 0.21
CA ILE A 265 1.33 13.78 1.18
C ILE A 265 1.88 12.67 2.07
N LEU A 266 2.11 13.00 3.34
CA LEU A 266 2.40 12.05 4.40
C LEU A 266 1.13 11.90 5.24
N ALA A 267 0.43 10.79 5.07
CA ALA A 267 -0.83 10.52 5.75
C ALA A 267 -0.70 9.31 6.66
N SER A 268 -0.51 9.56 7.95
CA SER A 268 -0.45 8.51 8.96
C SER A 268 -1.82 8.20 9.58
N GLY A 269 -2.84 9.03 9.32
CA GLY A 269 -4.24 8.89 9.74
C GLY A 269 -5.08 10.12 9.33
N GLY A 270 -6.40 10.04 9.44
CA GLY A 270 -7.31 11.13 9.03
C GLY A 270 -7.72 11.06 7.56
N GLN A 271 -8.24 12.15 6.99
CA GLN A 271 -8.73 12.20 5.61
C GLN A 271 -8.11 13.35 4.83
N VAL A 272 -7.73 13.09 3.58
CA VAL A 272 -7.28 14.12 2.62
C VAL A 272 -8.20 14.06 1.41
N ALA A 273 -9.15 14.99 1.32
CA ALA A 273 -10.03 15.12 0.16
C ALA A 273 -9.49 16.21 -0.76
N LEU A 274 -9.23 15.88 -2.03
CA LEU A 274 -8.71 16.81 -3.04
C LEU A 274 -9.70 16.88 -4.20
N GLY A 275 -10.12 18.10 -4.54
CA GLY A 275 -11.06 18.40 -5.62
C GLY A 275 -10.36 18.65 -6.94
N ASN A 276 -11.16 18.67 -8.00
CA ASN A 276 -10.73 18.43 -9.37
C ASN A 276 -10.71 19.69 -10.25
N SER A 277 -9.67 19.83 -11.08
CA SER A 277 -9.67 20.31 -12.49
C SER A 277 -8.25 20.34 -13.09
N ALA A 278 -7.21 20.36 -12.26
CA ALA A 278 -5.80 20.30 -12.66
C ALA A 278 -5.16 19.05 -12.06
N PRO A 279 -4.07 18.51 -12.65
CA PRO A 279 -3.32 17.46 -11.99
C PRO A 279 -2.96 17.93 -10.59
N THR A 280 -3.24 17.12 -9.57
CA THR A 280 -2.53 17.20 -8.30
C THR A 280 -1.08 16.87 -8.62
N SER A 281 -0.38 17.83 -9.22
CA SER A 281 1.00 17.68 -9.63
C SER A 281 1.79 17.82 -8.35
N ALA A 282 2.11 16.65 -7.81
CA ALA A 282 3.12 16.56 -6.83
C ALA A 282 4.44 16.24 -7.55
N THR A 283 5.33 17.23 -7.49
CA THR A 283 6.62 17.26 -8.19
C THR A 283 7.75 17.17 -7.16
N PRO A 284 7.94 16.00 -6.52
CA PRO A 284 9.08 15.76 -5.65
C PRO A 284 10.38 16.02 -6.40
N ALA A 285 11.40 16.44 -5.66
CA ALA A 285 12.77 16.37 -6.14
C ALA A 285 13.13 14.90 -6.39
N VAL A 286 14.05 14.69 -7.33
CA VAL A 286 14.54 13.38 -7.77
C VAL A 286 14.80 12.43 -6.58
N GLY A 287 14.19 11.23 -6.62
CA GLY A 287 14.42 10.17 -5.63
C GLY A 287 13.65 10.28 -4.30
N THR A 288 12.54 11.04 -4.23
CA THR A 288 11.75 11.19 -2.98
C THR A 288 10.33 10.65 -3.09
N SER A 289 9.82 10.12 -1.96
CA SER A 289 8.47 9.55 -1.88
C SER A 289 7.39 10.62 -2.02
N LEU A 290 6.45 10.38 -2.91
CA LEU A 290 5.38 11.31 -3.24
C LEU A 290 4.23 11.24 -2.25
N VAL A 291 3.73 10.03 -2.05
CA VAL A 291 2.64 9.74 -1.12
C VAL A 291 3.04 8.56 -0.26
N SER A 292 2.94 8.72 1.06
CA SER A 292 3.07 7.63 2.02
C SER A 292 1.82 7.60 2.87
N ILE A 293 1.04 6.52 2.73
CA ILE A 293 -0.14 6.23 3.53
C ILE A 293 0.25 5.18 4.57
N GLY A 294 0.10 5.54 5.85
CA GLY A 294 0.35 4.65 6.98
C GLY A 294 -0.75 3.59 7.13
N THR A 295 -0.73 2.89 8.25
CA THR A 295 -1.63 1.76 8.54
C THR A 295 -3.03 2.16 8.98
N GLN A 296 -3.26 3.44 9.30
CA GLN A 296 -4.58 3.92 9.74
C GLN A 296 -5.52 4.18 8.55
N SER A 297 -6.82 4.26 8.80
CA SER A 297 -7.81 4.62 7.78
C SER A 297 -7.56 6.03 7.25
N VAL A 298 -6.88 6.10 6.11
CA VAL A 298 -6.71 7.31 5.31
C VAL A 298 -7.61 7.21 4.10
N THR A 299 -8.37 8.25 3.80
CA THR A 299 -9.11 8.33 2.54
C THR A 299 -8.55 9.47 1.70
N VAL A 300 -7.95 9.12 0.56
CA VAL A 300 -7.68 10.08 -0.53
C VAL A 300 -8.80 9.94 -1.54
N GLN A 301 -9.64 10.98 -1.65
CA GLN A 301 -10.82 10.94 -2.51
C GLN A 301 -10.96 12.19 -3.36
N GLY A 302 -11.43 11.99 -4.59
CA GLY A 302 -11.65 13.04 -5.58
C GLY A 302 -12.20 12.48 -6.88
N ALA A 303 -12.30 13.33 -7.89
CA ALA A 303 -12.57 12.89 -9.27
C ALA A 303 -11.46 11.96 -9.75
N ASN A 304 -10.21 12.30 -9.42
CA ASN A 304 -9.03 11.45 -9.51
C ASN A 304 -8.54 11.16 -8.08
N GLY A 305 -7.83 10.05 -7.87
CA GLY A 305 -7.19 9.72 -6.61
C GLY A 305 -5.84 10.44 -6.47
N ILE A 306 -4.75 9.69 -6.45
CA ILE A 306 -3.37 10.19 -6.42
C ILE A 306 -2.91 10.42 -7.87
N GLN A 307 -2.40 11.61 -8.17
CA GLN A 307 -1.70 11.88 -9.42
C GLN A 307 -0.27 12.34 -9.09
N ALA A 308 0.69 11.86 -9.87
CA ALA A 308 2.09 11.87 -9.51
C ALA A 308 2.91 12.24 -10.73
N SER A 309 3.69 13.32 -10.66
CA SER A 309 4.44 13.82 -11.82
C SER A 309 5.79 14.40 -11.42
N ALA A 310 6.75 13.52 -11.14
CA ALA A 310 8.12 13.87 -10.81
C ALA A 310 9.08 13.58 -11.97
N PRO A 311 9.90 14.55 -12.41
CA PRO A 311 10.91 14.30 -13.45
C PRO A 311 11.95 13.23 -13.05
N GLY A 312 12.16 13.01 -11.75
CA GLY A 312 13.11 12.06 -11.22
C GLY A 312 12.51 10.74 -10.73
N GLY A 313 11.29 10.41 -11.17
CA GLY A 313 10.59 9.21 -10.76
C GLY A 313 9.66 9.42 -9.58
N ASN A 314 8.55 8.67 -9.54
CA ASN A 314 7.54 8.77 -8.49
C ASN A 314 7.59 7.55 -7.57
N THR A 315 7.49 7.75 -6.26
CA THR A 315 7.29 6.64 -5.30
C THR A 315 5.98 6.81 -4.54
N VAL A 316 5.09 5.82 -4.63
CA VAL A 316 3.81 5.73 -3.93
C VAL A 316 3.84 4.52 -3.00
N GLN A 317 3.59 4.73 -1.71
CA GLN A 317 3.54 3.66 -0.72
C GLN A 317 2.22 3.69 0.05
N MET A 318 1.55 2.55 0.11
CA MET A 318 0.33 2.36 0.89
C MET A 318 0.51 1.18 1.84
N GLN A 319 0.59 1.47 3.14
CA GLN A 319 0.63 0.45 4.20
C GLN A 319 -0.77 0.06 4.70
N GLY A 320 -1.81 0.74 4.20
CA GLY A 320 -3.20 0.62 4.62
C GLY A 320 -4.06 1.71 3.97
N GLY A 321 -5.20 2.00 4.59
CA GLY A 321 -6.11 3.07 4.16
C GLY A 321 -6.88 2.74 2.88
N SER A 322 -7.34 3.80 2.21
CA SER A 322 -8.18 3.76 1.02
C SER A 322 -7.84 4.93 0.10
N VAL A 323 -7.68 4.65 -1.19
CA VAL A 323 -7.59 5.65 -2.25
C VAL A 323 -8.75 5.37 -3.19
N ALA A 324 -9.62 6.37 -3.37
CA ALA A 324 -10.83 6.25 -4.16
C ALA A 324 -10.89 7.35 -5.23
N ALA A 325 -11.07 6.95 -6.49
CA ALA A 325 -11.35 7.85 -7.59
C ALA A 325 -12.77 7.62 -8.11
N ASN A 326 -13.52 8.72 -8.25
CA ASN A 326 -14.90 8.66 -8.72
C ASN A 326 -15.01 8.67 -10.25
N THR A 327 -14.14 9.41 -10.95
CA THR A 327 -14.24 9.60 -12.41
C THR A 327 -12.96 9.29 -13.19
N GLY A 328 -11.79 9.31 -12.56
CA GLY A 328 -10.50 9.02 -13.20
C GLY A 328 -9.69 7.99 -12.42
N ASP A 329 -8.37 8.08 -12.54
CA ASP A 329 -7.48 7.02 -12.03
C ASP A 329 -7.28 7.14 -10.51
N ALA A 330 -7.23 6.00 -9.81
CA ALA A 330 -7.01 5.97 -8.37
C ALA A 330 -5.54 6.24 -8.01
N ILE A 331 -4.59 5.69 -8.75
CA ILE A 331 -3.19 6.14 -8.78
C ILE A 331 -2.80 6.36 -10.24
N SER A 332 -2.30 7.55 -10.56
CA SER A 332 -1.64 7.85 -11.83
C SER A 332 -0.24 8.37 -11.56
N VAL A 333 0.78 7.71 -12.12
CA VAL A 333 2.16 8.17 -12.14
C VAL A 333 2.54 8.66 -13.52
N ASN A 334 3.49 9.57 -13.61
CA ASN A 334 4.04 10.08 -14.86
C ASN A 334 5.46 10.56 -14.59
N ALA A 335 6.44 9.86 -15.13
CA ALA A 335 7.84 10.26 -15.09
C ALA A 335 8.47 9.91 -16.44
N PRO A 336 8.54 10.85 -17.40
CA PRO A 336 8.74 10.52 -18.81
C PRO A 336 9.98 9.68 -19.16
N ALA A 337 11.01 9.65 -18.30
CA ALA A 337 12.23 8.87 -18.50
C ALA A 337 12.82 8.31 -17.20
N ALA A 338 12.10 8.42 -16.08
CA ALA A 338 12.60 8.03 -14.76
C ALA A 338 11.68 6.98 -14.14
N ALA A 339 12.25 6.11 -13.30
CA ALA A 339 11.52 4.97 -12.81
C ALA A 339 10.45 5.36 -11.76
N ASN A 340 9.27 4.73 -11.83
CA ASN A 340 8.24 4.83 -10.80
C ASN A 340 8.22 3.57 -9.93
N SER A 341 7.80 3.73 -8.67
CA SER A 341 7.60 2.62 -7.73
C SER A 341 6.27 2.79 -7.00
N ILE A 342 5.43 1.78 -7.05
CA ILE A 342 4.13 1.73 -6.38
C ILE A 342 4.10 0.47 -5.51
N HIS A 343 4.01 0.61 -4.19
CA HIS A 343 3.88 -0.53 -3.27
C HIS A 343 2.59 -0.41 -2.47
N ILE A 344 1.68 -1.36 -2.66
CA ILE A 344 0.44 -1.49 -1.89
C ILE A 344 0.55 -2.71 -0.97
N GLN A 345 0.91 -2.48 0.29
CA GLN A 345 1.04 -3.54 1.30
C GLN A 345 -0.34 -3.98 1.80
N ALA A 346 -1.21 -3.01 2.03
CA ALA A 346 -2.59 -3.23 2.45
C ALA A 346 -3.46 -2.02 2.07
N GLY A 347 -4.77 -2.21 2.13
CA GLY A 347 -5.75 -1.14 1.93
C GLY A 347 -6.51 -1.27 0.62
N GLN A 348 -7.40 -0.30 0.40
CA GLN A 348 -8.33 -0.27 -0.72
C GLN A 348 -7.85 0.69 -1.80
N LEU A 349 -7.80 0.24 -3.04
CA LEU A 349 -7.60 1.07 -4.21
C LEU A 349 -8.81 0.90 -5.13
N THR A 350 -9.64 1.93 -5.24
CA THR A 350 -10.91 1.84 -5.96
C THR A 350 -11.00 2.93 -7.02
N ALA A 351 -11.13 2.53 -8.28
CA ALA A 351 -11.48 3.42 -9.37
C ALA A 351 -12.89 3.10 -9.87
N SER A 352 -13.84 4.03 -9.69
CA SER A 352 -15.25 3.80 -10.04
C SER A 352 -15.52 3.92 -11.54
N ALA A 353 -14.74 4.76 -12.25
CA ALA A 353 -14.86 4.95 -13.70
C ALA A 353 -13.51 5.04 -14.45
N GLY A 354 -12.39 5.14 -13.75
CA GLY A 354 -11.03 5.13 -14.32
C GLY A 354 -10.26 3.85 -14.02
N ARG A 355 -8.93 3.92 -14.08
CA ARG A 355 -8.02 2.81 -13.78
C ARG A 355 -7.63 2.83 -12.31
N ALA A 356 -7.41 1.66 -11.73
CA ALA A 356 -6.84 1.57 -10.40
C ALA A 356 -5.41 2.11 -10.38
N ILE A 357 -4.59 1.70 -11.34
CA ILE A 357 -3.21 2.15 -11.51
C ILE A 357 -3.00 2.51 -12.98
N PHE A 358 -2.40 3.66 -13.22
CA PHE A 358 -1.99 4.12 -14.54
C PHE A 358 -0.59 4.70 -14.49
N ASP A 359 0.30 4.28 -15.38
CA ASP A 359 1.48 5.06 -15.72
C ASP A 359 1.23 5.86 -17.00
N GLY A 360 1.54 7.14 -16.91
CA GLY A 360 1.29 8.15 -17.91
C GLY A 360 2.24 8.05 -19.11
N PRO A 361 2.10 8.96 -20.09
CA PRO A 361 2.95 8.96 -21.27
C PRO A 361 4.42 9.21 -20.89
N GLY A 362 5.30 8.40 -21.46
CA GLY A 362 6.72 8.36 -21.11
C GLY A 362 7.29 6.99 -21.41
N ASN A 363 8.61 6.83 -21.32
CA ASN A 363 9.28 5.53 -21.40
C ASN A 363 9.96 5.15 -20.07
N GLY A 364 9.44 5.70 -18.96
CA GLY A 364 9.99 5.50 -17.63
C GLY A 364 9.45 4.22 -17.01
N ASN A 365 10.33 3.28 -16.67
CA ASN A 365 9.93 2.00 -16.09
C ASN A 365 9.16 2.14 -14.78
N THR A 366 8.05 1.43 -14.65
CA THR A 366 7.20 1.40 -13.46
C THR A 366 7.25 0.03 -12.79
N SER A 367 7.54 0.03 -11.49
CA SER A 367 7.50 -1.17 -10.65
C SER A 367 6.35 -1.10 -9.68
N VAL A 368 5.43 -2.06 -9.76
CA VAL A 368 4.24 -2.19 -8.93
C VAL A 368 4.29 -3.47 -8.13
N THR A 369 4.11 -3.38 -6.82
CA THR A 369 3.96 -4.54 -5.91
C THR A 369 2.64 -4.45 -5.17
N LEU A 370 1.83 -5.50 -5.30
CA LEU A 370 0.58 -5.69 -4.56
C LEU A 370 0.75 -6.86 -3.59
N ASP A 371 0.67 -6.60 -2.29
CA ASP A 371 0.73 -7.65 -1.27
C ASP A 371 -0.66 -8.23 -0.98
N SER A 372 -0.72 -9.35 -0.26
CA SER A 372 -1.94 -10.13 -0.02
C SER A 372 -3.10 -9.38 0.64
N ALA A 373 -2.81 -8.29 1.36
CA ALA A 373 -3.82 -7.47 2.02
C ALA A 373 -4.26 -6.26 1.17
N ALA A 374 -3.69 -6.07 -0.02
CA ALA A 374 -4.16 -5.09 -0.98
C ALA A 374 -5.53 -5.51 -1.54
N GLN A 375 -6.39 -4.54 -1.81
CA GLN A 375 -7.66 -4.75 -2.48
C GLN A 375 -7.78 -3.73 -3.60
N VAL A 376 -7.81 -4.20 -4.84
CA VAL A 376 -7.71 -3.34 -6.02
C VAL A 376 -8.93 -3.56 -6.91
N SER A 377 -9.62 -2.48 -7.25
CA SER A 377 -10.79 -2.47 -8.13
C SER A 377 -10.60 -1.44 -9.25
N GLY A 378 -10.73 -1.89 -10.49
CA GLY A 378 -10.43 -1.13 -11.70
C GLY A 378 -9.44 -1.88 -12.59
N SER A 379 -8.79 -1.20 -13.53
CA SER A 379 -7.72 -1.78 -14.37
C SER A 379 -6.34 -1.26 -13.98
N ILE A 380 -5.29 -1.99 -14.36
CA ILE A 380 -3.89 -1.62 -14.22
C ILE A 380 -3.30 -1.50 -15.62
N VAL A 381 -2.68 -0.36 -15.93
CA VAL A 381 -2.07 -0.07 -17.24
C VAL A 381 -0.74 0.64 -17.01
N LEU A 382 0.39 0.06 -17.44
CA LEU A 382 1.74 0.57 -17.12
C LEU A 382 2.46 1.30 -18.28
N GLY A 383 1.87 1.36 -19.47
CA GLY A 383 2.32 2.31 -20.50
C GLY A 383 3.55 1.83 -21.27
N ASP A 384 4.38 2.75 -21.78
CA ASP A 384 5.63 2.37 -22.47
C ASP A 384 6.77 2.31 -21.45
N GLY A 385 7.71 1.38 -21.64
CA GLY A 385 8.85 1.21 -20.73
C GLY A 385 9.11 -0.27 -20.47
N SER A 386 10.04 -0.58 -19.57
CA SER A 386 10.18 -1.96 -19.07
C SER A 386 9.57 -2.06 -17.68
N ASP A 387 8.31 -2.44 -17.62
CA ASP A 387 7.52 -2.41 -16.40
C ASP A 387 7.57 -3.74 -15.65
N SER A 388 7.20 -3.67 -14.38
CA SER A 388 7.09 -4.86 -13.55
C SER A 388 5.89 -4.77 -12.62
N LEU A 389 5.05 -5.80 -12.64
CA LEU A 389 3.94 -5.97 -11.70
C LEU A 389 4.11 -7.29 -10.95
N THR A 390 4.23 -7.22 -9.64
CA THR A 390 4.24 -8.39 -8.77
C THR A 390 2.98 -8.41 -7.92
N ILE A 391 2.23 -9.50 -7.98
CA ILE A 391 1.00 -9.71 -7.21
C ILE A 391 1.22 -10.89 -6.27
N HIS A 392 1.14 -10.66 -4.96
CA HIS A 392 1.39 -11.66 -3.91
C HIS A 392 0.12 -12.03 -3.15
N GLY A 393 -0.64 -13.00 -3.65
CA GLY A 393 -1.85 -13.51 -2.98
C GLY A 393 -2.99 -12.50 -2.85
N THR A 394 -2.90 -11.36 -3.54
CA THR A 394 -3.95 -10.35 -3.67
C THR A 394 -5.14 -10.94 -4.43
N ASP A 395 -6.37 -10.65 -3.98
CA ASP A 395 -7.55 -10.97 -4.77
C ASP A 395 -7.62 -10.07 -6.02
N ILE A 396 -7.48 -10.70 -7.20
CA ILE A 396 -7.52 -10.03 -8.50
C ILE A 396 -8.90 -10.12 -9.18
N SER A 397 -9.94 -10.59 -8.48
CA SER A 397 -11.29 -10.72 -9.04
C SER A 397 -11.89 -9.39 -9.47
N GLN A 398 -11.59 -8.32 -8.74
CA GLN A 398 -12.07 -6.95 -9.02
C GLN A 398 -11.14 -6.15 -9.95
N ILE A 399 -9.99 -6.73 -10.33
CA ILE A 399 -9.10 -6.15 -11.32
C ILE A 399 -9.61 -6.55 -12.71
N THR A 400 -10.04 -5.60 -13.51
CA THR A 400 -10.71 -5.85 -14.79
C THR A 400 -9.73 -6.12 -15.94
N LEU A 401 -8.54 -5.52 -15.88
CA LEU A 401 -7.47 -5.64 -16.87
C LEU A 401 -6.12 -5.39 -16.18
N ILE A 402 -5.10 -6.12 -16.60
CA ILE A 402 -3.70 -6.04 -16.18
C ILE A 402 -2.86 -5.95 -17.47
N ASP A 403 -2.46 -4.74 -17.81
CA ASP A 403 -1.82 -4.38 -19.07
C ASP A 403 -0.40 -3.86 -18.80
N GLY A 404 0.63 -4.51 -19.36
CA GLY A 404 2.03 -4.04 -19.28
C GLY A 404 2.16 -2.72 -20.03
N GLY A 405 1.85 -2.72 -21.32
CA GLY A 405 1.31 -1.54 -21.97
C GLY A 405 1.48 -1.52 -23.48
N ASP A 406 2.71 -1.55 -23.98
CA ASP A 406 2.99 -1.45 -25.42
C ASP A 406 2.54 -2.70 -26.19
N ASP A 407 3.39 -3.70 -26.33
CA ASP A 407 3.07 -4.94 -27.03
C ASP A 407 3.64 -6.20 -26.34
N VAL A 408 4.12 -7.19 -27.11
CA VAL A 408 4.74 -8.42 -26.59
C VAL A 408 6.11 -8.68 -27.24
N SER A 409 6.60 -7.70 -27.99
CA SER A 409 7.74 -7.78 -28.88
C SER A 409 8.97 -7.23 -28.18
N THR A 410 10.01 -8.04 -28.10
CA THR A 410 11.31 -7.60 -27.54
C THR A 410 12.12 -6.71 -28.49
N ALA A 411 11.55 -6.25 -29.61
CA ALA A 411 12.29 -5.61 -30.69
C ALA A 411 12.71 -4.16 -30.39
N ASP A 412 11.90 -3.43 -29.61
CA ASP A 412 12.21 -2.07 -29.12
C ASP A 412 13.10 -2.09 -27.86
N GLY A 413 13.22 -3.24 -27.22
CA GLY A 413 14.00 -3.43 -25.99
C GLY A 413 13.22 -3.12 -24.72
N TYR A 414 11.93 -2.85 -24.83
CA TYR A 414 11.00 -2.80 -23.72
C TYR A 414 10.59 -4.23 -23.32
N VAL A 415 10.50 -4.46 -22.01
CA VAL A 415 10.26 -5.78 -21.43
C VAL A 415 9.44 -5.61 -20.17
N ASP A 416 8.18 -6.01 -20.26
CA ASP A 416 7.24 -6.04 -19.17
C ASP A 416 7.21 -7.40 -18.47
N ARG A 417 7.16 -7.35 -17.15
CA ARG A 417 7.24 -8.53 -16.27
C ARG A 417 6.04 -8.60 -15.34
N LEU A 418 5.22 -9.63 -15.50
CA LEU A 418 4.15 -9.95 -14.56
C LEU A 418 4.53 -11.18 -13.72
N THR A 419 4.62 -11.00 -12.41
CA THR A 419 4.78 -12.11 -11.45
C THR A 419 3.48 -12.34 -10.70
N LEU A 420 2.88 -13.51 -10.89
CA LEU A 420 1.70 -13.98 -10.19
C LEU A 420 2.13 -14.96 -9.09
N ALA A 421 2.20 -14.47 -7.86
CA ALA A 421 2.63 -15.24 -6.71
C ALA A 421 1.44 -15.61 -5.81
N ALA A 422 1.29 -16.90 -5.49
CA ALA A 422 0.16 -17.44 -4.71
C ALA A 422 -1.24 -17.07 -5.25
N ILE A 423 -1.38 -16.98 -6.58
CA ILE A 423 -2.66 -16.72 -7.26
C ILE A 423 -3.34 -18.05 -7.58
N ASN A 424 -4.62 -18.17 -7.21
CA ASN A 424 -5.34 -19.43 -7.30
C ASN A 424 -6.69 -19.27 -8.00
N GLY A 425 -7.11 -20.33 -8.69
CA GLY A 425 -8.44 -20.42 -9.31
C GLY A 425 -8.52 -19.82 -10.72
N PRO A 426 -9.74 -19.72 -11.27
CA PRO A 426 -9.97 -19.33 -12.66
C PRO A 426 -9.76 -17.84 -12.90
N GLN A 427 -8.96 -17.51 -13.92
CA GLN A 427 -8.74 -16.16 -14.42
C GLN A 427 -8.90 -16.14 -15.95
N PRO A 428 -9.63 -15.17 -16.54
CA PRO A 428 -9.64 -14.97 -17.97
C PRO A 428 -8.23 -14.62 -18.46
N ALA A 429 -7.73 -15.31 -19.48
CA ALA A 429 -6.43 -15.00 -20.08
C ALA A 429 -6.40 -13.58 -20.66
N ALA A 430 -7.54 -13.09 -21.17
CA ALA A 430 -7.71 -11.71 -21.64
C ALA A 430 -7.56 -10.63 -20.53
N LYS A 431 -7.47 -11.03 -19.26
CA LYS A 431 -7.12 -10.11 -18.16
C LYS A 431 -5.66 -9.68 -18.25
N PHE A 432 -4.78 -10.48 -18.85
CA PHE A 432 -3.35 -10.22 -18.96
C PHE A 432 -3.03 -9.82 -20.40
N LEU A 433 -2.60 -8.58 -20.60
CA LEU A 433 -2.31 -8.00 -21.91
C LEU A 433 -0.92 -7.38 -21.93
N ASN A 434 -0.24 -7.46 -23.07
CA ASN A 434 1.06 -6.82 -23.32
C ASN A 434 2.10 -7.15 -22.25
N TRP A 435 2.40 -8.43 -22.07
CA TRP A 435 3.44 -8.90 -21.17
C TRP A 435 4.44 -9.76 -21.93
N GLU A 436 5.66 -9.30 -22.12
CA GLU A 436 6.72 -10.13 -22.71
C GLU A 436 6.99 -11.35 -21.83
N ARG A 437 6.90 -11.18 -20.50
CA ARG A 437 7.10 -12.26 -19.53
C ARG A 437 6.00 -12.30 -18.47
N ILE A 438 5.39 -13.48 -18.34
CA ILE A 438 4.48 -13.80 -17.23
C ILE A 438 5.07 -14.97 -16.45
N SER A 439 5.23 -14.83 -15.14
CA SER A 439 5.81 -15.85 -14.26
C SER A 439 4.86 -16.26 -13.15
N LEU A 440 4.65 -17.56 -12.97
CA LEU A 440 3.92 -18.11 -11.83
C LEU A 440 4.89 -18.46 -10.71
N GLU A 441 4.62 -17.95 -9.51
CA GLU A 441 5.46 -18.11 -8.32
C GLU A 441 4.63 -18.38 -7.06
N GLY A 442 5.30 -18.64 -5.93
CA GLY A 442 4.64 -18.68 -4.62
C GLY A 442 3.61 -19.81 -4.41
N ASN A 443 3.73 -20.93 -5.12
CA ASN A 443 2.76 -22.04 -5.11
C ASN A 443 1.38 -21.65 -5.67
N SER A 444 1.37 -20.87 -6.74
CA SER A 444 0.14 -20.55 -7.49
C SER A 444 -0.47 -21.80 -8.12
N ASP A 445 -1.79 -21.94 -8.05
CA ASP A 445 -2.61 -22.90 -8.82
C ASP A 445 -3.59 -22.13 -9.71
N LEU A 446 -3.06 -21.59 -10.80
CA LEU A 446 -3.77 -20.70 -11.72
C LEU A 446 -4.50 -21.51 -12.78
N THR A 447 -5.80 -21.29 -12.94
CA THR A 447 -6.55 -21.81 -14.10
C THR A 447 -6.76 -20.67 -15.10
N LEU A 448 -6.18 -20.78 -16.29
CA LEU A 448 -6.46 -19.82 -17.36
C LEU A 448 -7.72 -20.25 -18.13
N THR A 449 -8.56 -19.28 -18.43
CA THR A 449 -9.80 -19.47 -19.20
C THR A 449 -9.82 -18.58 -20.45
N GLY A 450 -10.56 -19.00 -21.47
CA GLY A 450 -10.63 -18.34 -22.77
C GLY A 450 -9.86 -19.11 -23.84
N SER A 451 -9.58 -18.48 -24.98
CA SER A 451 -8.97 -19.17 -26.12
C SER A 451 -7.44 -19.03 -26.19
N SER A 452 -6.89 -17.97 -25.61
CA SER A 452 -5.47 -17.66 -25.80
C SER A 452 -4.92 -16.67 -24.80
N LEU A 453 -3.61 -16.76 -24.58
CA LEU A 453 -2.77 -15.78 -23.92
C LEU A 453 -1.65 -15.37 -24.89
N ALA A 454 -1.37 -14.08 -25.02
CA ALA A 454 -0.22 -13.59 -25.77
C ALA A 454 0.91 -13.22 -24.79
N THR A 455 2.12 -13.64 -25.12
CA THR A 455 3.34 -13.34 -24.36
C THR A 455 4.52 -13.16 -25.33
N GLY A 456 5.67 -12.77 -24.80
CA GLY A 456 6.89 -12.68 -25.59
C GLY A 456 7.47 -14.05 -25.99
N SER A 457 8.50 -14.02 -26.82
CA SER A 457 9.25 -15.21 -27.25
C SER A 457 10.75 -14.94 -27.32
N GLY A 458 11.55 -16.00 -27.26
CA GLY A 458 13.00 -15.91 -27.28
C GLY A 458 13.59 -15.40 -25.97
N ALA A 459 14.67 -14.63 -26.07
CA ALA A 459 15.33 -14.06 -24.91
C ALA A 459 15.95 -12.71 -25.24
N LEU A 460 15.90 -11.78 -24.29
CA LEU A 460 16.56 -10.48 -24.38
C LEU A 460 17.46 -10.28 -23.15
N ALA A 461 18.70 -9.83 -23.36
CA ALA A 461 19.68 -9.62 -22.29
C ALA A 461 19.89 -10.81 -21.32
N GLY A 462 19.73 -12.05 -21.81
CA GLY A 462 19.86 -13.27 -21.01
C GLY A 462 18.58 -13.69 -20.26
N GLU A 463 17.50 -12.94 -20.45
CA GLU A 463 16.20 -13.20 -19.85
C GLU A 463 15.25 -13.87 -20.86
N ALA A 464 14.74 -15.05 -20.54
CA ALA A 464 13.80 -15.79 -21.40
C ALA A 464 12.38 -15.22 -21.36
N MET A 465 11.77 -14.92 -22.49
CA MET A 465 10.41 -14.37 -22.53
C MET A 465 9.36 -15.49 -22.46
N GLY A 466 8.08 -15.12 -22.46
CA GLY A 466 6.96 -16.04 -22.51
C GLY A 466 6.29 -16.29 -21.17
N LEU A 467 5.46 -17.35 -21.13
CA LEU A 467 4.82 -17.82 -19.91
C LEU A 467 5.77 -18.80 -19.20
N VAL A 468 6.07 -18.55 -17.92
CA VAL A 468 6.99 -19.37 -17.12
C VAL A 468 6.26 -19.92 -15.90
N VAL A 469 6.11 -21.23 -15.84
CA VAL A 469 5.57 -21.97 -14.70
C VAL A 469 6.74 -22.48 -13.86
N ASN A 470 7.08 -21.77 -12.78
CA ASN A 470 8.21 -22.17 -11.92
C ASN A 470 7.87 -23.40 -11.06
N VAL A 471 8.90 -24.04 -10.51
CA VAL A 471 8.79 -25.17 -9.57
C VAL A 471 7.79 -24.86 -8.45
N GLY A 472 6.91 -25.83 -8.16
CA GLY A 472 5.89 -25.72 -7.12
C GLY A 472 4.58 -25.06 -7.56
N ASN A 473 4.52 -24.48 -8.77
CA ASN A 473 3.33 -23.84 -9.31
C ASN A 473 2.61 -24.76 -10.30
N THR A 474 1.31 -24.57 -10.42
CA THR A 474 0.44 -25.30 -11.35
C THR A 474 -0.28 -24.32 -12.27
N LEU A 475 -0.18 -24.57 -13.56
CA LEU A 475 -1.01 -23.94 -14.60
C LEU A 475 -2.05 -24.96 -15.06
N ARG A 476 -3.34 -24.64 -14.94
CA ARG A 476 -4.42 -25.48 -15.45
C ARG A 476 -5.06 -24.84 -16.68
N ILE A 477 -5.26 -25.66 -17.69
CA ILE A 477 -6.03 -25.34 -18.89
C ILE A 477 -7.23 -26.28 -18.87
N GLN A 478 -8.44 -25.73 -18.81
CA GLN A 478 -9.68 -26.52 -18.78
C GLN A 478 -10.52 -26.34 -20.04
N ASP A 479 -10.18 -25.37 -20.88
CA ASP A 479 -10.81 -25.16 -22.18
C ASP A 479 -10.29 -26.20 -23.18
N ALA A 480 -11.19 -26.72 -24.02
CA ALA A 480 -10.87 -27.77 -25.00
C ALA A 480 -9.76 -27.39 -26.00
N ALA A 481 -9.56 -26.09 -26.22
CA ALA A 481 -8.44 -25.59 -26.99
C ALA A 481 -7.96 -24.25 -26.41
N PHE A 482 -6.67 -24.17 -26.11
CA PHE A 482 -6.02 -22.96 -25.61
C PHE A 482 -4.69 -22.74 -26.32
N SER A 483 -4.37 -21.48 -26.65
CA SER A 483 -3.12 -21.12 -27.32
C SER A 483 -2.30 -20.10 -26.53
N VAL A 484 -1.07 -20.46 -26.17
CA VAL A 484 -0.03 -19.52 -25.73
C VAL A 484 0.70 -19.01 -26.97
N HIS A 485 0.46 -17.75 -27.31
CA HIS A 485 1.15 -17.05 -28.39
C HIS A 485 2.46 -16.48 -27.87
N GLY A 486 3.50 -17.31 -27.85
CA GLY A 486 4.79 -17.01 -27.22
C GLY A 486 5.50 -18.29 -26.80
N ASP A 487 6.58 -18.15 -26.03
CA ASP A 487 7.29 -19.30 -25.46
C ASP A 487 6.60 -19.77 -24.16
N LEU A 488 6.73 -21.07 -23.84
CA LEU A 488 6.25 -21.67 -22.58
C LEU A 488 7.39 -22.41 -21.89
N GLY A 489 7.79 -21.93 -20.71
CA GLY A 489 8.71 -22.62 -19.81
C GLY A 489 7.95 -23.37 -18.71
N ASN A 490 8.09 -24.70 -18.64
CA ASN A 490 7.42 -25.53 -17.65
C ASN A 490 8.44 -26.21 -16.73
N GLN A 491 8.65 -25.62 -15.54
CA GLN A 491 9.42 -26.21 -14.44
C GLN A 491 8.52 -26.69 -13.29
N GLY A 492 7.24 -26.31 -13.29
CA GLY A 492 6.22 -26.72 -12.33
C GLY A 492 5.34 -27.83 -12.88
N GLN A 493 4.03 -27.59 -12.91
CA GLN A 493 3.03 -28.50 -13.47
C GLN A 493 2.13 -27.75 -14.46
N VAL A 494 1.95 -28.32 -15.65
CA VAL A 494 0.90 -27.92 -16.59
C VAL A 494 -0.15 -29.03 -16.62
N VAL A 495 -1.42 -28.69 -16.46
CA VAL A 495 -2.51 -29.66 -16.33
C VAL A 495 -3.57 -29.38 -17.38
N LEU A 496 -3.75 -30.32 -18.30
CA LEU A 496 -4.89 -30.37 -19.23
C LEU A 496 -5.96 -31.34 -18.70
N SER A 497 -5.57 -32.35 -17.91
CA SER A 497 -6.48 -33.37 -17.41
C SER A 497 -7.64 -32.77 -16.60
N ASN A 498 -8.84 -32.73 -17.19
CA ASN A 498 -10.08 -32.20 -16.63
C ASN A 498 -11.20 -33.27 -16.55
N SER A 499 -10.83 -34.56 -16.62
CA SER A 499 -11.72 -35.72 -16.75
C SER A 499 -12.40 -35.86 -18.12
N GLN A 500 -11.89 -35.17 -19.13
CA GLN A 500 -12.27 -35.32 -20.53
C GLN A 500 -10.99 -35.40 -21.37
N ALA A 501 -10.93 -36.34 -22.30
CA ALA A 501 -9.82 -36.43 -23.24
C ALA A 501 -10.13 -35.65 -24.51
N GLY A 502 -9.11 -35.07 -25.12
CA GLY A 502 -9.17 -34.37 -26.41
C GLY A 502 -8.85 -32.88 -26.33
N ASP A 503 -8.40 -32.40 -25.16
CA ASP A 503 -8.02 -31.01 -24.97
C ASP A 503 -6.69 -30.72 -25.65
N VAL A 504 -6.55 -29.51 -26.21
CA VAL A 504 -5.35 -29.11 -26.95
C VAL A 504 -4.75 -27.83 -26.37
N LEU A 505 -3.52 -27.93 -25.85
CA LEU A 505 -2.68 -26.77 -25.57
C LEU A 505 -1.73 -26.53 -26.74
N THR A 506 -1.86 -25.38 -27.39
CA THR A 506 -0.94 -24.93 -28.44
C THR A 506 0.04 -23.91 -27.89
N VAL A 507 1.34 -24.09 -28.13
CA VAL A 507 2.41 -23.14 -27.88
C VAL A 507 2.97 -22.73 -29.24
N THR A 508 2.79 -21.47 -29.62
CA THR A 508 3.25 -21.00 -30.95
C THR A 508 4.76 -20.79 -30.99
N GLY A 509 5.39 -20.57 -29.84
CA GLY A 509 6.84 -20.48 -29.68
C GLY A 509 7.50 -21.79 -29.27
N ASN A 510 8.63 -21.68 -28.59
CA ASN A 510 9.38 -22.80 -28.03
C ASN A 510 8.76 -23.28 -26.70
N TYR A 511 8.95 -24.56 -26.41
CA TYR A 511 8.57 -25.18 -25.15
C TYR A 511 9.82 -25.66 -24.40
N ALA A 512 10.10 -25.07 -23.24
CA ALA A 512 11.21 -25.48 -22.38
C ALA A 512 10.68 -26.35 -21.22
N GLY A 513 11.22 -27.56 -21.07
CA GLY A 513 10.75 -28.52 -20.08
C GLY A 513 11.40 -28.41 -18.70
N GLY A 514 11.21 -29.45 -17.87
CA GLY A 514 11.74 -29.57 -16.51
C GLY A 514 10.70 -29.92 -15.44
N GLY A 515 9.42 -29.69 -15.74
CA GLY A 515 8.27 -29.95 -14.88
C GLY A 515 7.47 -31.19 -15.29
N GLY A 516 6.19 -31.20 -14.93
CA GLY A 516 5.22 -32.21 -15.35
C GLY A 516 4.14 -31.65 -16.27
N LEU A 517 3.56 -32.54 -17.08
CA LEU A 517 2.42 -32.28 -17.95
C LEU A 517 1.37 -33.38 -17.72
N ALA A 518 0.21 -33.02 -17.19
CA ALA A 518 -0.88 -33.96 -16.93
C ALA A 518 -1.89 -33.97 -18.09
N LEU A 519 -2.14 -35.16 -18.62
CA LEU A 519 -2.98 -35.41 -19.80
C LEU A 519 -3.99 -36.51 -19.48
N ASP A 520 -5.24 -36.33 -19.93
CA ASP A 520 -6.24 -37.39 -19.97
C ASP A 520 -6.12 -38.19 -21.28
N VAL A 521 -6.19 -39.52 -21.15
CA VAL A 521 -6.12 -40.45 -22.28
C VAL A 521 -7.09 -41.60 -22.05
N VAL A 522 -7.85 -41.97 -23.07
CA VAL A 522 -8.61 -43.24 -23.05
C VAL A 522 -7.69 -44.35 -23.55
N LEU A 523 -6.94 -45.02 -22.66
CA LEU A 523 -5.92 -46.00 -23.09
C LEU A 523 -6.53 -47.17 -23.90
N GLY A 524 -6.33 -47.14 -25.22
CA GLY A 524 -6.83 -48.11 -26.19
C GLY A 524 -5.89 -48.24 -27.40
N ASP A 525 -6.46 -48.30 -28.61
CA ASP A 525 -5.68 -48.39 -29.86
C ASP A 525 -5.18 -47.01 -30.34
N SER A 526 -4.58 -46.91 -31.52
CA SER A 526 -4.01 -45.66 -32.04
C SER A 526 -5.02 -44.55 -32.35
N SER A 527 -6.32 -44.84 -32.33
CA SER A 527 -7.40 -43.86 -32.50
C SER A 527 -7.96 -43.32 -31.19
N SER A 528 -7.38 -43.74 -30.05
CA SER A 528 -7.78 -43.31 -28.72
C SER A 528 -7.76 -41.80 -28.56
N ALA A 529 -8.81 -41.25 -27.95
CA ALA A 529 -8.85 -39.86 -27.55
C ALA A 529 -7.79 -39.59 -26.47
N ALA A 530 -7.03 -38.51 -26.64
CA ALA A 530 -5.99 -38.07 -25.75
C ALA A 530 -5.91 -36.55 -25.77
N ASP A 531 -5.51 -35.95 -24.66
CA ASP A 531 -5.08 -34.56 -24.65
C ASP A 531 -3.76 -34.40 -25.40
N HIS A 532 -3.57 -33.21 -25.98
CA HIS A 532 -2.44 -32.91 -26.84
C HIS A 532 -1.72 -31.62 -26.41
N LEU A 533 -0.39 -31.69 -26.38
CA LEU A 533 0.47 -30.52 -26.45
C LEU A 533 0.96 -30.34 -27.90
N VAL A 534 0.69 -29.17 -28.49
CA VAL A 534 1.18 -28.79 -29.81
C VAL A 534 2.21 -27.67 -29.64
N VAL A 535 3.45 -27.91 -30.05
CA VAL A 535 4.55 -26.92 -30.03
C VAL A 535 4.91 -26.57 -31.47
N GLN A 536 4.73 -25.31 -31.86
CA GLN A 536 5.09 -24.86 -33.21
C GLN A 536 6.57 -24.50 -33.34
N GLY A 537 7.23 -24.12 -32.24
CA GLY A 537 8.67 -23.93 -32.16
C GLY A 537 9.42 -25.23 -31.84
N ASN A 538 10.51 -25.09 -31.07
CA ASN A 538 11.37 -26.20 -30.66
C ASN A 538 11.10 -26.62 -29.21
N THR A 539 11.52 -27.83 -28.85
CA THR A 539 11.67 -28.24 -27.45
C THR A 539 13.12 -28.35 -27.04
N ASP A 540 13.43 -28.07 -25.78
CA ASP A 540 14.77 -28.26 -25.23
C ASP A 540 15.01 -29.71 -24.79
N ALA A 541 16.22 -29.98 -24.28
CA ALA A 541 16.63 -31.29 -23.77
C ALA A 541 16.28 -31.49 -22.28
N THR A 542 15.53 -30.57 -21.68
CA THR A 542 15.14 -30.64 -20.27
C THR A 542 13.85 -31.47 -20.18
N PRO A 543 13.86 -32.67 -19.57
CA PRO A 543 12.70 -33.57 -19.67
C PRO A 543 11.46 -33.01 -18.97
N THR A 544 10.31 -33.06 -19.63
CA THR A 544 8.98 -32.93 -19.03
C THR A 544 8.41 -34.33 -18.74
N THR A 545 7.92 -34.55 -17.52
CA THR A 545 7.28 -35.81 -17.14
C THR A 545 5.80 -35.82 -17.53
N LEU A 546 5.38 -36.73 -18.40
CA LEU A 546 3.98 -36.89 -18.84
C LEU A 546 3.19 -37.73 -17.83
N ALA A 547 2.34 -37.10 -17.03
CA ALA A 547 1.42 -37.78 -16.13
C ALA A 547 0.12 -38.14 -16.86
N ILE A 548 -0.08 -39.41 -17.15
CA ILE A 548 -1.23 -39.89 -17.92
C ILE A 548 -2.34 -40.37 -16.98
N SER A 549 -3.52 -39.78 -17.13
CA SER A 549 -4.75 -40.18 -16.46
C SER A 549 -5.58 -41.04 -17.42
N ASN A 550 -5.78 -42.31 -17.08
CA ASN A 550 -6.56 -43.23 -17.92
C ASN A 550 -8.07 -43.05 -17.67
N LEU A 551 -8.80 -42.51 -18.64
CA LEU A 551 -10.25 -42.30 -18.56
C LEU A 551 -11.05 -43.56 -18.94
N GLY A 552 -10.81 -44.66 -18.20
CA GLY A 552 -11.54 -45.91 -18.35
C GLY A 552 -11.16 -46.75 -19.57
N GLY A 553 -10.04 -46.46 -20.23
CA GLY A 553 -9.50 -47.28 -21.31
C GLY A 553 -9.11 -48.68 -20.84
N THR A 554 -9.53 -49.70 -21.59
CA THR A 554 -9.29 -51.12 -21.26
C THR A 554 -7.98 -51.67 -21.81
N GLY A 555 -7.24 -50.87 -22.55
CA GLY A 555 -6.03 -51.26 -23.26
C GLY A 555 -6.29 -51.98 -24.60
N ALA A 556 -5.47 -51.68 -25.60
CA ALA A 556 -5.38 -52.39 -26.87
C ALA A 556 -3.97 -52.23 -27.47
N ALA A 557 -3.61 -53.07 -28.44
CA ALA A 557 -2.38 -52.87 -29.20
C ALA A 557 -2.50 -51.64 -30.10
N THR A 558 -1.47 -50.80 -30.15
CA THR A 558 -1.40 -49.68 -31.10
C THR A 558 -0.82 -50.14 -32.44
N SER A 559 -1.27 -49.54 -33.53
CA SER A 559 -0.69 -49.66 -34.88
C SER A 559 -0.07 -48.33 -35.35
N GLY A 560 0.75 -48.35 -36.40
CA GLY A 560 1.41 -47.14 -36.89
C GLY A 560 2.31 -46.50 -35.82
N ASN A 561 2.17 -45.19 -35.60
CA ASN A 561 3.02 -44.45 -34.65
C ASN A 561 2.56 -44.58 -33.18
N GLY A 562 1.29 -44.88 -32.91
CA GLY A 562 0.70 -44.92 -31.56
C GLY A 562 -0.33 -43.81 -31.30
N ILE A 563 -0.68 -43.61 -30.03
CA ILE A 563 -1.56 -42.53 -29.56
C ILE A 563 -0.72 -41.25 -29.43
N LEU A 564 -1.06 -40.19 -30.17
CA LEU A 564 -0.32 -38.93 -30.16
C LEU A 564 -0.54 -38.19 -28.82
N LEU A 565 0.54 -37.72 -28.18
CA LEU A 565 0.47 -36.88 -26.98
C LEU A 565 1.09 -35.51 -27.20
N VAL A 566 2.24 -35.46 -27.89
CA VAL A 566 2.94 -34.20 -28.18
C VAL A 566 3.27 -34.12 -29.65
N GLN A 567 2.86 -33.02 -30.27
CA GLN A 567 3.25 -32.66 -31.63
C GLN A 567 4.24 -31.50 -31.58
N VAL A 568 5.38 -31.64 -32.26
CA VAL A 568 6.41 -30.59 -32.33
C VAL A 568 6.72 -30.32 -33.80
N ALA A 569 6.50 -29.09 -34.25
CA ALA A 569 6.77 -28.69 -35.64
C ALA A 569 8.27 -28.40 -35.88
N GLY A 570 8.97 -27.87 -34.88
CA GLY A 570 10.42 -27.64 -34.91
C GLY A 570 11.23 -28.87 -34.50
N SER A 571 12.41 -28.61 -33.94
CA SER A 571 13.30 -29.63 -33.38
C SER A 571 12.80 -30.10 -32.02
N SER A 572 12.73 -31.42 -31.82
CA SER A 572 12.44 -32.03 -30.51
C SER A 572 13.63 -32.84 -30.02
N ALA A 573 14.21 -32.47 -28.88
CA ALA A 573 15.31 -33.24 -28.27
C ALA A 573 14.85 -34.66 -27.88
N ALA A 574 15.75 -35.64 -27.94
CA ALA A 574 15.44 -37.06 -27.75
C ALA A 574 14.95 -37.45 -26.34
N ASN A 575 15.11 -36.56 -25.37
CA ASN A 575 14.72 -36.74 -23.97
C ASN A 575 13.79 -35.61 -23.48
N ALA A 576 13.18 -34.85 -24.40
CA ALA A 576 12.29 -33.73 -24.07
C ALA A 576 11.07 -34.16 -23.24
N PHE A 577 10.59 -35.40 -23.43
CA PHE A 577 9.46 -35.96 -22.68
C PHE A 577 9.76 -37.36 -22.17
N THR A 578 9.26 -37.68 -20.98
CA THR A 578 9.41 -38.99 -20.33
C THR A 578 8.13 -39.41 -19.62
N LEU A 579 7.98 -40.71 -19.34
CA LEU A 579 6.95 -41.20 -18.43
C LEU A 579 7.51 -41.30 -17.00
N PRO A 580 6.65 -41.14 -15.97
CA PRO A 580 7.01 -41.44 -14.59
C PRO A 580 7.59 -42.85 -14.47
N ALA A 581 8.48 -43.06 -13.49
CA ALA A 581 8.98 -44.39 -13.18
C ALA A 581 7.80 -45.36 -12.96
N PRO A 582 7.80 -46.56 -13.59
CA PRO A 582 8.93 -47.26 -14.21
C PRO A 582 9.16 -46.99 -15.72
N GLY A 583 8.55 -45.96 -16.31
CA GLY A 583 8.71 -45.59 -17.73
C GLY A 583 7.71 -46.28 -18.66
N TYR A 584 6.63 -46.82 -18.10
CA TYR A 584 5.53 -47.44 -18.84
C TYR A 584 4.23 -47.35 -18.03
N ILE A 585 3.09 -47.51 -18.72
CA ILE A 585 1.76 -47.56 -18.13
C ILE A 585 1.10 -48.86 -18.59
N ASP A 586 0.55 -49.64 -17.67
CA ASP A 586 -0.19 -50.86 -18.01
C ASP A 586 -1.69 -50.58 -17.97
N ALA A 587 -2.41 -50.98 -19.02
CA ALA A 587 -3.88 -50.95 -19.08
C ALA A 587 -4.39 -52.25 -19.71
N GLY A 588 -5.25 -52.96 -18.97
CA GLY A 588 -5.66 -54.31 -19.32
C GLY A 588 -4.45 -55.25 -19.52
N GLY A 589 -4.42 -55.94 -20.66
CA GLY A 589 -3.32 -56.84 -21.04
C GLY A 589 -2.19 -56.16 -21.82
N PHE A 590 -2.10 -54.83 -21.81
CA PHE A 590 -1.19 -54.08 -22.67
C PHE A 590 -0.31 -53.12 -21.87
N ARG A 591 0.95 -52.99 -22.32
CA ARG A 591 1.94 -52.06 -21.78
C ARG A 591 2.19 -50.94 -22.78
N TYR A 592 1.91 -49.71 -22.36
CA TYR A 592 2.14 -48.47 -23.09
C TYR A 592 3.50 -47.90 -22.71
N GLN A 593 4.31 -47.55 -23.71
CA GLN A 593 5.58 -46.86 -23.55
C GLN A 593 5.61 -45.63 -24.44
N LEU A 594 6.32 -44.59 -23.98
CA LEU A 594 6.52 -43.38 -24.74
C LEU A 594 7.60 -43.59 -25.81
N ALA A 595 7.29 -43.23 -27.06
CA ALA A 595 8.21 -43.31 -28.19
C ALA A 595 8.19 -41.99 -28.98
N GLN A 596 9.37 -41.53 -29.37
CA GLN A 596 9.52 -40.41 -30.29
C GLN A 596 9.57 -40.92 -31.73
N VAL A 597 8.72 -40.39 -32.61
CA VAL A 597 8.72 -40.68 -34.05
C VAL A 597 8.79 -39.35 -34.81
N GLY A 598 9.92 -39.10 -35.46
CA GLY A 598 10.24 -37.76 -35.97
C GLY A 598 10.42 -36.79 -34.80
N SER A 599 9.75 -35.64 -34.84
CA SER A 599 9.71 -34.69 -33.72
C SER A 599 8.55 -34.92 -32.75
N ASN A 600 7.64 -35.86 -33.04
CA ASN A 600 6.40 -36.07 -32.28
C ASN A 600 6.53 -37.23 -31.29
N TRP A 601 5.70 -37.23 -30.25
CA TRP A 601 5.73 -38.20 -29.15
C TRP A 601 4.40 -38.94 -29.02
N TYR A 602 4.49 -40.26 -28.93
CA TYR A 602 3.35 -41.18 -28.95
C TYR A 602 3.43 -42.20 -27.82
N LEU A 603 2.28 -42.65 -27.31
CA LEU A 603 2.20 -43.90 -26.55
C LEU A 603 2.04 -45.08 -27.51
N GLN A 604 2.96 -46.03 -27.42
CA GLN A 604 2.91 -47.28 -28.16
C GLN A 604 2.65 -48.45 -27.21
N ALA A 605 1.60 -49.22 -27.50
CA ALA A 605 1.22 -50.39 -26.75
C ALA A 605 1.58 -51.70 -27.44
N ARG A 606 2.08 -52.63 -26.65
CA ARG A 606 2.21 -54.05 -26.99
C ARG A 606 1.64 -54.90 -25.87
N ALA A 607 1.35 -56.17 -26.16
CA ALA A 607 0.89 -57.10 -25.13
C ALA A 607 1.88 -57.08 -23.94
N ALA A 608 1.34 -56.86 -22.74
CA ALA A 608 2.14 -56.90 -21.52
C ALA A 608 2.65 -58.34 -21.36
N VAL A 609 3.97 -58.48 -21.19
CA VAL A 609 4.54 -59.78 -20.85
C VAL A 609 4.15 -60.07 -19.40
N VAL A 610 3.13 -60.91 -19.22
CA VAL A 610 2.79 -61.44 -17.89
C VAL A 610 3.92 -62.38 -17.50
N THR A 611 4.85 -61.91 -16.66
CA THR A 611 5.72 -62.83 -15.95
C THR A 611 4.85 -63.51 -14.89
N ASP A 612 4.50 -64.77 -15.11
CA ASP A 612 3.90 -65.62 -14.08
C ASP A 612 4.75 -65.50 -12.80
N PRO A 613 4.20 -65.06 -11.64
CA PRO A 613 4.91 -65.16 -10.39
C PRO A 613 5.10 -66.65 -10.15
N GLY A 614 6.33 -67.11 -10.40
CA GLY A 614 6.66 -68.53 -10.50
C GLY A 614 5.92 -69.37 -9.48
N THR A 615 5.35 -70.47 -9.97
CA THR A 615 4.82 -71.58 -9.17
C THR A 615 5.50 -71.64 -7.80
N PRO A 616 4.74 -71.57 -6.68
CA PRO A 616 5.31 -71.71 -5.35
C PRO A 616 6.21 -72.95 -5.30
N PRO A 617 7.39 -72.90 -4.66
CA PRO A 617 8.23 -74.08 -4.53
C PRO A 617 7.38 -75.20 -3.92
N ILE A 618 7.33 -76.35 -4.60
CA ILE A 618 6.74 -77.56 -4.06
C ILE A 618 7.42 -77.81 -2.69
N PRO A 619 6.66 -78.01 -1.60
CA PRO A 619 7.25 -78.34 -0.31
C PRO A 619 8.16 -79.57 -0.47
N GLU A 620 9.42 -79.42 -0.09
CA GLU A 620 10.38 -80.53 -0.08
C GLU A 620 9.84 -81.65 0.84
N VAL A 621 9.69 -82.85 0.29
CA VAL A 621 9.32 -84.04 1.07
C VAL A 621 10.46 -84.34 2.04
N PRO A 622 10.21 -84.49 3.36
CA PRO A 622 11.25 -84.84 4.31
C PRO A 622 11.94 -86.16 3.91
N GLN A 623 13.24 -86.10 3.62
CA GLN A 623 14.05 -87.29 3.41
C GLN A 623 14.18 -88.04 4.75
N VAL A 624 13.70 -89.29 4.79
CA VAL A 624 13.96 -90.21 5.91
C VAL A 624 15.44 -90.59 5.88
N PRO A 625 16.20 -90.48 6.99
CA PRO A 625 17.61 -90.89 7.01
C PRO A 625 17.72 -92.41 6.98
N ASP A 626 18.31 -92.96 5.91
CA ASP A 626 18.62 -94.38 5.84
C ASP A 626 20.01 -94.66 6.45
N THR A 627 20.03 -95.56 7.42
CA THR A 627 21.21 -95.85 8.26
C THR A 627 21.75 -97.22 7.88
N ALA A 628 22.84 -97.29 7.10
CA ALA A 628 23.61 -98.52 6.99
C ALA A 628 25.08 -98.29 6.61
N THR A 629 25.92 -98.50 7.62
CA THR A 629 27.25 -99.16 7.58
C THR A 629 28.40 -98.50 6.83
N ASN A 630 29.30 -97.89 7.61
CA ASN A 630 30.73 -98.01 7.37
C ASN A 630 31.44 -98.32 8.71
N LEU A 631 31.96 -99.54 8.82
CA LEU A 631 32.75 -100.02 9.96
C LEU A 631 34.21 -100.19 9.52
N ALA A 632 35.11 -99.49 10.20
CA ALA A 632 36.53 -99.79 10.49
C ALA A 632 37.29 -98.45 10.60
N ARG A 633 38.13 -98.12 11.60
CA ARG A 633 38.72 -98.87 12.72
C ARG A 633 39.51 -97.84 13.60
N VAL A 634 39.21 -97.78 14.91
CA VAL A 634 40.16 -97.69 16.08
C VAL A 634 40.94 -96.35 16.31
N PRO A 635 41.25 -95.91 17.57
CA PRO A 635 40.51 -95.95 18.85
C PRO A 635 40.81 -94.76 19.85
N THR A 636 40.23 -94.86 21.06
CA THR A 636 40.67 -94.29 22.39
C THR A 636 40.61 -92.77 22.60
N LEU A 637 40.29 -92.17 23.77
CA LEU A 637 39.91 -92.51 25.16
C LEU A 637 38.91 -91.38 25.57
N GLY A 638 37.81 -91.58 26.31
CA GLY A 638 37.75 -91.94 27.72
C GLY A 638 37.67 -90.68 28.61
N GLY A 639 36.59 -90.51 29.40
CA GLY A 639 36.63 -89.72 30.64
C GLY A 639 35.59 -88.59 30.82
N TRP A 640 34.46 -88.93 31.43
CA TRP A 640 33.62 -88.15 32.36
C TRP A 640 34.04 -86.71 32.73
N ALA A 641 33.14 -85.73 32.52
CA ALA A 641 32.75 -84.65 33.44
C ALA A 641 31.84 -83.66 32.68
N LEU A 642 30.57 -83.51 33.03
CA LEU A 642 30.03 -82.66 34.10
C LEU A 642 29.88 -81.18 33.68
N MET A 643 28.61 -80.75 33.63
CA MET A 643 28.07 -79.42 34.01
C MET A 643 28.07 -78.22 33.03
N LEU A 644 26.82 -77.72 32.90
CA LEU A 644 26.35 -76.35 33.12
C LEU A 644 26.37 -75.32 31.97
N LEU A 645 25.13 -74.90 31.66
CA LEU A 645 24.66 -73.52 31.51
C LEU A 645 25.31 -72.65 30.42
N SER A 646 24.52 -72.16 29.47
CA SER A 646 23.73 -70.94 29.67
C SER A 646 23.19 -70.35 28.36
N SER A 647 21.95 -69.85 28.47
CA SER A 647 21.41 -68.66 27.76
C SER A 647 21.09 -68.82 26.26
N MET A 648 20.00 -68.32 25.67
CA MET A 648 19.07 -67.25 26.01
C MET A 648 17.69 -67.56 25.40
N ALA A 649 16.61 -67.25 26.11
CA ALA A 649 15.26 -67.23 25.59
C ALA A 649 14.53 -65.99 26.10
N ALA A 650 13.51 -65.58 25.32
CA ALA A 650 12.50 -64.56 25.60
C ALA A 650 12.99 -63.11 25.41
N LEU A 651 12.21 -62.16 24.87
CA LEU A 651 10.76 -62.01 24.65
C LEU A 651 10.66 -60.77 23.71
N PHE A 652 9.63 -60.56 22.88
CA PHE A 652 8.41 -59.87 23.31
C PHE A 652 7.33 -59.92 22.22
N GLY A 653 6.14 -60.33 22.63
CA GLY A 653 4.87 -60.14 21.93
C GLY A 653 3.75 -59.87 22.94
N MET A 654 2.97 -58.82 22.65
CA MET A 654 1.56 -58.55 22.98
C MET A 654 1.01 -58.45 24.43
N VAL A 655 0.59 -57.22 24.79
CA VAL A 655 -0.79 -56.74 25.06
C VAL A 655 -1.70 -57.48 26.09
N GLN A 656 -2.03 -56.80 27.21
CA GLN A 656 -3.41 -56.49 27.74
C GLN A 656 -3.40 -56.04 29.23
N ILE A 657 -3.59 -54.73 29.44
CA ILE A 657 -4.59 -53.99 30.26
C ILE A 657 -5.20 -54.58 31.58
N ARG A 658 -5.05 -53.75 32.65
CA ARG A 658 -5.92 -53.40 33.83
C ARG A 658 -5.98 -54.23 35.13
N ARG A 659 -5.57 -53.54 36.22
CA ARG A 659 -6.24 -53.22 37.53
C ARG A 659 -5.20 -53.25 38.66
N ARG A 660 -5.21 -52.51 39.78
CA ARG A 660 -5.85 -51.29 40.33
C ARG A 660 -5.21 -51.12 41.74
N GLN A 661 -5.18 -49.89 42.27
CA GLN A 661 -4.84 -49.49 43.67
C GLN A 661 -3.33 -49.48 44.02
N ARG A 662 -2.76 -48.48 44.70
CA ARG A 662 -3.27 -47.36 45.51
C ARG A 662 -2.72 -46.02 45.03
#